data_AF-A0A1M6ZZ00-F1
#
_entry.id   AF-A0A1M6ZZ00-F1
#
_cell.length_a   1.000
_cell.length_b   1.000
_cell.length_c   1.000
_cell.angle_alpha   90.00
_cell.angle_beta   90.00
_cell.angle_gamma   90.00
#
_symmetry.space_group_name_H-M   'P 1'
#
loop_
_entity.id
_entity.type
_entity.pdbx_description
1 polymer ?
#
loop_
_entity_poly.entity_id
_entity_poly.type
_entity_poly.pdbx_seq_one_letter_code
_entity_poly.pdbx_strand_id
1 'polypeptide(L)'
;MNKFLFVLLVFLFPMVVSATHVAVLETVAAKESQVSVQECRYMTDELRNAALKVLPAEQNYTIMTRENISVMLPPGTKIEDCEGECLAETGRKIAADYVVQAHIAVFGGQLSLTAELYATASGKLVGSFTGRGDNVNALLQLIQEQSYEFFKKIKQNVSGFGGGFGFIQDYSAFAVDKKKSFVINVVTEPAGAALSIDGRPISKCTSTPCKIQVEEGEHRFLVVKDRYEDGGAAVIVSENDQKVILKLSPAFGFLKLDPAYPDLMGNDRELEMRVDDSIVSRNEMELGLGMHKVRIDHSCYDPMEFEAMIVKDQHYVFNGALTRGVSGLSLNVEKDGEPAIVSVYVDGVEVGQTPFVGTVPLCSKISVGDSSRQEVLSIPLAWHETIEYKHEMKSEPIVLVSAPIEEDDVEEELVQVKEEFKNASAEKESENPVPEQPQNSLGTWNFGVLAALSYNDLWGSFLGLDEIAGDYDGYSIKTSNAKDLMQNYWALGFNIGLSILFAPHPYWGGHVEVDGALRRGRGRTNMGVSLTWHDISLPEEYDDVKIDFFETQWNVDIPVLVRFTIPNLVYLEAGPMVSFCLHSNSEIDIESNWGDYTYKNKNFASATELGLMFALGVTKQVGMKTMDVSLRLMTGLTSLYDEDDSPKTFQMQFNVAFWLF
;
A
#
# COMPACT_ATOMS: atom_id res chain seq x y z
N MET A 1 14.22 50.62 12.10
CA MET A 1 13.13 50.15 12.98
C MET A 1 12.10 49.26 12.27
N ASN A 2 12.33 48.80 11.02
CA ASN A 2 11.32 48.07 10.22
C ASN A 2 11.62 46.59 9.96
N LYS A 3 12.71 46.02 10.51
CA LYS A 3 13.02 44.58 10.38
C LYS A 3 12.52 43.73 11.56
N PHE A 4 12.04 44.36 12.64
CA PHE A 4 11.55 43.67 13.83
C PHE A 4 10.03 43.42 13.80
N LEU A 5 9.28 44.16 12.98
CA LEU A 5 7.81 44.05 12.89
C LEU A 5 7.35 42.86 12.02
N PHE A 6 8.17 42.46 11.03
CA PHE A 6 7.83 41.34 10.13
C PHE A 6 8.07 39.96 10.76
N VAL A 7 8.95 39.88 11.77
CA VAL A 7 9.17 38.65 12.55
C VAL A 7 8.09 38.45 13.62
N LEU A 8 7.44 39.54 14.08
CA LEU A 8 6.39 39.46 15.09
C LEU A 8 5.03 39.00 14.52
N LEU A 9 4.77 39.26 13.23
CA LEU A 9 3.48 38.93 12.60
C LEU A 9 3.34 37.44 12.20
N VAL A 10 4.47 36.73 12.02
CA VAL A 10 4.49 35.29 11.71
C VAL A 10 4.24 34.41 12.95
N PHE A 11 4.34 34.99 14.16
CA PHE A 11 4.06 34.28 15.42
C PHE A 11 2.63 34.47 15.97
N LEU A 12 1.76 35.17 15.23
CA LEU A 12 0.34 35.36 15.58
C LEU A 12 -0.59 34.45 14.77
N PHE A 13 -0.15 33.23 14.44
CA PHE A 13 -1.11 32.18 14.07
C PHE A 13 -1.91 31.82 15.32
N PRO A 14 -3.24 31.97 15.34
CA PRO A 14 -4.04 31.36 16.38
C PRO A 14 -3.80 29.85 16.27
N MET A 15 -3.09 29.27 17.25
CA MET A 15 -3.06 27.82 17.39
C MET A 15 -4.52 27.41 17.57
N VAL A 16 -5.09 26.78 16.54
CA VAL A 16 -6.38 26.13 16.66
C VAL A 16 -6.18 25.02 17.69
N VAL A 17 -6.55 25.30 18.94
CA VAL A 17 -6.46 24.32 20.02
C VAL A 17 -7.60 23.34 19.80
N SER A 18 -7.35 22.32 19.00
CA SER A 18 -8.26 21.18 18.87
C SER A 18 -8.41 20.50 20.23
N ALA A 19 -9.63 20.16 20.61
CA ALA A 19 -9.87 19.40 21.84
C ALA A 19 -9.19 18.03 21.73
N THR A 20 -8.49 17.63 22.79
CA THR A 20 -7.88 16.30 22.90
C THR A 20 -8.96 15.28 23.25
N HIS A 21 -9.21 14.33 22.37
CA HIS A 21 -10.24 13.29 22.53
C HIS A 21 -9.67 12.08 23.27
N VAL A 22 -10.35 11.64 24.32
CA VAL A 22 -9.97 10.47 25.12
C VAL A 22 -11.10 9.46 25.08
N ALA A 23 -10.85 8.30 24.48
CA ALA A 23 -11.78 7.19 24.44
C ALA A 23 -11.52 6.21 25.59
N VAL A 24 -12.55 5.87 26.36
CA VAL A 24 -12.51 4.77 27.34
C VAL A 24 -13.41 3.65 26.83
N LEU A 25 -12.77 2.60 26.32
CA LEU A 25 -13.42 1.40 25.77
C LEU A 25 -13.96 0.50 26.88
N GLU A 26 -14.89 -0.39 26.52
CA GLU A 26 -15.47 -1.33 27.47
C GLU A 26 -14.41 -2.24 28.09
N THR A 27 -14.54 -2.44 29.41
CA THR A 27 -13.74 -3.38 30.16
C THR A 27 -14.06 -4.79 29.68
N VAL A 28 -13.03 -5.56 29.34
CA VAL A 28 -13.19 -6.94 28.85
C VAL A 28 -12.86 -7.90 29.98
N ALA A 29 -13.64 -8.96 30.14
CA ALA A 29 -13.38 -9.98 31.15
C ALA A 29 -13.17 -11.33 30.48
N ALA A 30 -12.11 -12.04 30.92
CA ALA A 30 -11.87 -13.42 30.52
C ALA A 30 -13.06 -14.30 30.91
N LYS A 31 -13.37 -15.30 30.09
CA LYS A 31 -14.55 -16.18 30.29
C LYS A 31 -14.52 -16.88 31.65
N GLU A 32 -13.34 -17.16 32.20
CA GLU A 32 -13.20 -17.85 33.49
C GLU A 32 -13.45 -16.94 34.71
N SER A 33 -13.50 -15.62 34.52
CA SER A 33 -13.62 -14.64 35.62
C SER A 33 -14.98 -14.60 36.32
N GLN A 34 -16.02 -15.15 35.70
CA GLN A 34 -17.41 -15.07 36.17
C GLN A 34 -17.92 -13.62 36.38
N VAL A 35 -17.19 -12.61 35.90
CA VAL A 35 -17.61 -11.21 35.93
C VAL A 35 -18.61 -10.98 34.81
N SER A 36 -19.77 -10.42 35.15
CA SER A 36 -20.84 -10.14 34.21
C SER A 36 -20.53 -8.94 33.30
N VAL A 37 -21.17 -8.90 32.13
CA VAL A 37 -21.06 -7.77 31.20
C VAL A 37 -21.53 -6.46 31.86
N GLN A 38 -22.53 -6.52 32.73
CA GLN A 38 -23.02 -5.36 33.48
C GLN A 38 -21.96 -4.82 34.44
N GLU A 39 -21.22 -5.70 35.13
CA GLU A 39 -20.14 -5.30 36.02
C GLU A 39 -18.97 -4.68 35.23
N CYS A 40 -18.61 -5.24 34.07
CA CYS A 40 -17.64 -4.65 33.16
C CYS A 40 -18.05 -3.24 32.70
N ARG A 41 -19.32 -3.06 32.30
CA ARG A 41 -19.86 -1.75 31.92
C ARG A 41 -19.77 -0.74 33.06
N TYR A 42 -20.09 -1.18 34.28
CA TYR A 42 -20.03 -0.34 35.46
C TYR A 42 -18.59 0.10 35.79
N MET A 43 -17.61 -0.81 35.75
CA MET A 43 -16.19 -0.47 35.93
C MET A 43 -15.67 0.49 34.85
N THR A 44 -16.15 0.34 33.62
CA THR A 44 -15.83 1.26 32.52
C THR A 44 -16.40 2.66 32.78
N ASP A 45 -17.63 2.74 33.29
CA ASP A 45 -18.25 4.01 33.66
C ASP A 45 -17.51 4.68 34.82
N GLU A 46 -16.98 3.91 35.77
CA GLU A 46 -16.11 4.45 36.83
C GLU A 46 -14.77 4.99 36.28
N LEU A 47 -14.16 4.31 35.31
CA LEU A 47 -12.96 4.81 34.61
C LEU A 47 -13.27 6.11 33.84
N ARG A 48 -14.40 6.19 33.14
CA ARG A 48 -14.85 7.43 32.46
C ARG A 48 -15.09 8.56 33.45
N ASN A 49 -15.75 8.27 34.58
CA ASN A 49 -15.97 9.24 35.65
C ASN A 49 -14.66 9.77 36.23
N ALA A 50 -13.66 8.89 36.40
CA ALA A 50 -12.33 9.30 36.84
C ALA A 50 -11.62 10.16 35.79
N ALA A 51 -11.71 9.79 34.50
CA ALA A 51 -11.16 10.57 33.39
C ALA A 51 -11.74 11.99 33.35
N LEU A 52 -13.06 12.14 33.46
CA LEU A 52 -13.76 13.43 33.48
C LEU A 52 -13.28 14.35 34.62
N LYS A 53 -13.02 13.79 35.81
CA LYS A 53 -12.51 14.56 36.95
C LYS A 53 -11.08 15.05 36.73
N VAL A 54 -10.25 14.23 36.08
CA VAL A 54 -8.83 14.54 35.85
C VAL A 54 -8.62 15.41 34.62
N LEU A 55 -9.40 15.20 33.56
CA LEU A 55 -9.28 15.79 32.23
C LEU A 55 -10.57 16.54 31.88
N PRO A 56 -10.80 17.71 32.51
CA PRO A 56 -12.04 18.43 32.37
C PRO A 56 -12.11 19.18 31.03
N ALA A 57 -13.34 19.40 30.53
CA ALA A 57 -13.58 20.02 29.22
C ALA A 57 -13.06 21.46 29.11
N GLU A 58 -13.02 22.18 30.22
CA GLU A 58 -12.46 23.53 30.32
C GLU A 58 -10.94 23.57 30.05
N GLN A 59 -10.28 22.40 30.04
CA GLN A 59 -8.86 22.23 29.67
C GLN A 59 -8.69 21.64 28.25
N ASN A 60 -9.72 21.72 27.41
CA ASN A 60 -9.77 21.19 26.05
C ASN A 60 -9.57 19.67 25.98
N TYR A 61 -10.13 18.93 26.94
CA TYR A 61 -10.22 17.47 26.88
C TYR A 61 -11.67 17.05 26.67
N THR A 62 -11.92 16.16 25.72
CA THR A 62 -13.25 15.59 25.46
C THR A 62 -13.20 14.10 25.76
N ILE A 63 -13.89 13.67 26.83
CA ILE A 63 -14.05 12.24 27.12
C ILE A 63 -15.21 11.71 26.26
N MET A 64 -14.92 10.72 25.41
CA MET A 64 -15.91 10.17 24.50
C MET A 64 -16.92 9.29 25.24
N THR A 65 -18.20 9.43 24.89
CA THR A 65 -19.28 8.58 25.42
C THR A 65 -19.30 7.22 24.72
N ARG A 66 -19.95 6.24 25.35
CA ARG A 66 -20.14 4.90 24.77
C ARG A 66 -20.88 4.97 23.43
N GLU A 67 -21.88 5.84 23.33
CA GLU A 67 -22.70 6.06 22.15
C GLU A 67 -21.85 6.63 21.00
N ASN A 68 -21.03 7.65 21.29
CA ASN A 68 -20.13 8.24 20.30
C ASN A 68 -19.14 7.21 19.75
N ILE A 69 -18.54 6.41 20.64
CA ILE A 69 -17.63 5.33 20.23
C ILE A 69 -18.36 4.32 19.35
N SER A 70 -19.58 3.90 19.73
CA SER A 70 -20.34 2.89 18.98
C SER A 70 -20.73 3.34 17.56
N VAL A 71 -20.97 4.64 17.34
CA VAL A 71 -21.31 5.20 16.02
C VAL A 71 -20.05 5.35 15.14
N MET A 72 -18.88 5.53 15.75
CA MET A 72 -17.62 5.71 15.03
C MET A 72 -16.90 4.39 14.71
N LEU A 73 -17.32 3.27 15.30
CA LEU A 73 -16.75 1.97 14.98
C LEU A 73 -17.20 1.50 13.58
N PRO A 74 -16.29 0.91 12.78
CA PRO A 74 -16.66 0.30 11.51
C PRO A 74 -17.79 -0.73 11.65
N PRO A 75 -18.71 -0.83 10.67
CA PRO A 75 -19.77 -1.82 10.70
C PRO A 75 -19.18 -3.24 10.76
N GLY A 76 -19.66 -4.04 11.71
CA GLY A 76 -19.22 -5.42 11.90
C GLY A 76 -18.05 -5.60 12.88
N THR A 77 -17.41 -4.53 13.35
CA THR A 77 -16.41 -4.63 14.43
C THR A 77 -17.05 -4.44 15.80
N LYS A 78 -16.74 -5.33 16.76
CA LYS A 78 -17.11 -5.13 18.16
C LYS A 78 -15.94 -4.61 18.96
N ILE A 79 -16.24 -3.87 20.03
CA ILE A 79 -15.24 -3.34 20.97
C ILE A 79 -14.44 -4.48 21.62
N GLU A 80 -15.07 -5.66 21.77
CA GLU A 80 -14.46 -6.83 22.37
C GLU A 80 -13.41 -7.51 21.48
N ASP A 81 -13.38 -7.23 20.17
CA ASP A 81 -12.52 -7.92 19.21
C ASP A 81 -11.09 -7.32 19.15
N CYS A 82 -10.81 -6.27 19.93
CA CYS A 82 -9.52 -5.59 19.93
C CYS A 82 -8.74 -5.77 21.23
N GLU A 83 -7.57 -6.42 21.16
CA GLU A 83 -6.56 -6.47 22.22
C GLU A 83 -5.19 -5.97 21.71
N GLY A 84 -4.42 -5.26 22.54
CA GLY A 84 -3.05 -4.85 22.21
C GLY A 84 -2.94 -3.72 21.16
N GLU A 85 -2.13 -3.91 20.10
CA GLU A 85 -1.93 -2.92 19.03
C GLU A 85 -3.25 -2.52 18.33
N CYS A 86 -4.26 -3.41 18.37
CA CYS A 86 -5.62 -3.13 17.91
C CYS A 86 -6.26 -1.94 18.65
N LEU A 87 -5.85 -1.63 19.88
CA LEU A 87 -6.41 -0.54 20.67
C LEU A 87 -6.01 0.82 20.09
N ALA A 88 -4.72 1.01 19.79
CA ALA A 88 -4.25 2.25 19.18
C ALA A 88 -4.88 2.47 17.80
N GLU A 89 -5.03 1.40 17.00
CA GLU A 89 -5.77 1.45 15.74
C GLU A 89 -7.23 1.78 15.89
N THR A 90 -7.91 1.17 16.87
CA THR A 90 -9.30 1.50 17.18
C THR A 90 -9.43 2.96 17.56
N GLY A 91 -8.53 3.45 18.41
CA GLY A 91 -8.43 4.87 18.75
C GLY A 91 -8.26 5.77 17.52
N ARG A 92 -7.41 5.41 16.57
CA ARG A 92 -7.27 6.12 15.29
C ARG A 92 -8.56 6.10 14.46
N LYS A 93 -9.23 4.95 14.36
CA LYS A 93 -10.48 4.78 13.60
C LYS A 93 -11.63 5.62 14.17
N ILE A 94 -11.66 5.80 15.49
CA ILE A 94 -12.66 6.64 16.18
C ILE A 94 -12.17 8.07 16.44
N ALA A 95 -11.06 8.49 15.81
CA ALA A 95 -10.46 9.82 15.95
C ALA A 95 -10.19 10.26 17.40
N ALA A 96 -9.86 9.30 18.28
CA ALA A 96 -9.38 9.60 19.63
C ALA A 96 -7.88 9.89 19.61
N ASP A 97 -7.38 10.81 20.43
CA ASP A 97 -5.94 11.06 20.64
C ASP A 97 -5.33 10.07 21.65
N TYR A 98 -6.15 9.65 22.60
CA TYR A 98 -5.80 8.65 23.60
C TYR A 98 -6.92 7.62 23.74
N VAL A 99 -6.53 6.37 23.95
CA VAL A 99 -7.47 5.25 24.15
C VAL A 99 -7.10 4.48 25.41
N VAL A 100 -8.12 4.15 26.21
CA VAL A 100 -8.02 3.37 27.43
C VAL A 100 -8.89 2.13 27.31
N GLN A 101 -8.36 0.98 27.74
CA GLN A 101 -9.15 -0.23 27.96
C GLN A 101 -8.67 -0.92 29.22
N ALA A 102 -9.58 -1.55 29.94
CA ALA A 102 -9.25 -2.43 31.06
C ALA A 102 -9.60 -3.87 30.72
N HIS A 103 -8.80 -4.81 31.21
CA HIS A 103 -9.05 -6.24 31.10
C HIS A 103 -9.05 -6.90 32.48
N ILE A 104 -9.92 -7.90 32.64
CA ILE A 104 -10.07 -8.68 33.86
C ILE A 104 -9.74 -10.13 33.56
N ALA A 105 -8.80 -10.69 34.33
CA ALA A 105 -8.40 -12.08 34.27
C ALA A 105 -8.51 -12.75 35.63
N VAL A 106 -8.44 -14.09 35.67
CA VAL A 106 -8.29 -14.85 36.92
C VAL A 106 -6.85 -15.29 37.06
N PHE A 107 -6.22 -14.94 38.18
CA PHE A 107 -4.87 -15.40 38.51
C PHE A 107 -4.80 -15.86 39.95
N GLY A 108 -4.39 -17.11 40.17
CA GLY A 108 -4.26 -17.68 41.51
C GLY A 108 -5.57 -17.71 42.31
N GLY A 109 -6.73 -17.80 41.64
CA GLY A 109 -8.05 -17.77 42.26
C GLY A 109 -8.58 -16.39 42.63
N GLN A 110 -7.83 -15.32 42.34
CA GLN A 110 -8.28 -13.94 42.49
C GLN A 110 -8.55 -13.31 41.14
N LEU A 111 -9.39 -12.27 41.11
CA LEU A 111 -9.55 -11.43 39.94
C LEU A 111 -8.36 -10.47 39.84
N SER A 112 -7.86 -10.27 38.63
CA SER A 112 -6.82 -9.29 38.32
C SER A 112 -7.38 -8.31 37.29
N LEU A 113 -7.31 -7.02 37.57
CA LEU A 113 -7.65 -5.95 36.64
C LEU A 113 -6.39 -5.26 36.18
N THR A 114 -6.26 -5.06 34.88
CA THR A 114 -5.21 -4.23 34.28
C THR A 114 -5.86 -3.21 33.37
N ALA A 115 -5.54 -1.93 33.57
CA ALA A 115 -5.95 -0.86 32.68
C ALA A 115 -4.74 -0.30 31.93
N GLU A 116 -4.88 -0.08 30.63
CA GLU A 116 -3.82 0.39 29.74
C GLU A 116 -4.27 1.65 29.01
N LEU A 117 -3.36 2.62 28.86
CA LEU A 117 -3.58 3.90 28.20
C LEU A 117 -2.56 4.05 27.07
N TYR A 118 -3.06 4.23 25.85
CA TYR A 118 -2.24 4.39 24.65
C TYR A 118 -2.44 5.77 24.02
N ALA A 119 -1.36 6.34 23.49
CA ALA A 119 -1.42 7.46 22.56
C ALA A 119 -1.66 6.94 21.14
N THR A 120 -2.79 7.28 20.53
CA THR A 120 -3.26 6.66 19.27
C THR A 120 -2.38 7.02 18.08
N ALA A 121 -1.82 8.25 18.06
CA ALA A 121 -0.93 8.71 17.00
C ALA A 121 0.37 7.89 16.90
N SER A 122 0.91 7.44 18.03
CA SER A 122 2.20 6.72 18.08
C SER A 122 2.07 5.23 18.39
N GLY A 123 0.89 4.77 18.85
CA GLY A 123 0.72 3.43 19.41
C GLY A 123 1.45 3.21 20.74
N LYS A 124 2.04 4.25 21.34
CA LYS A 124 2.85 4.14 22.56
C LYS A 124 1.97 3.96 23.79
N LEU A 125 2.30 2.98 24.63
CA LEU A 125 1.76 2.85 25.99
C LEU A 125 2.23 4.03 26.85
N VAL A 126 1.29 4.89 27.23
CA VAL A 126 1.52 6.08 28.07
C VAL A 126 1.48 5.71 29.55
N GLY A 127 0.64 4.76 29.93
CA GLY A 127 0.56 4.25 31.29
C GLY A 127 -0.24 2.98 31.38
N SER A 128 0.00 2.24 32.45
CA SER A 128 -0.83 1.12 32.87
C SER A 128 -0.88 1.06 34.40
N PHE A 129 -1.89 0.39 34.93
CA PHE A 129 -1.89 -0.09 36.31
C PHE A 129 -2.54 -1.47 36.35
N THR A 130 -2.08 -2.30 37.29
CA THR A 130 -2.62 -3.63 37.53
C THR A 130 -2.83 -3.82 39.02
N GLY A 131 -3.89 -4.52 39.39
CA GLY A 131 -4.11 -4.94 40.76
C GLY A 131 -5.05 -6.12 40.86
N ARG A 132 -5.11 -6.72 42.05
CA ARG A 132 -5.85 -7.95 42.31
C ARG A 132 -6.90 -7.72 43.38
N GLY A 133 -7.98 -8.48 43.31
CA GLY A 133 -9.07 -8.44 44.27
C GLY A 133 -9.84 -9.75 44.31
N ASP A 134 -10.43 -10.05 45.47
CA ASP A 134 -11.22 -11.28 45.63
C ASP A 134 -12.59 -11.21 44.93
N ASN A 135 -13.03 -9.99 44.54
CA ASN A 135 -14.32 -9.75 43.90
C ASN A 135 -14.31 -8.41 43.14
N VAL A 136 -15.39 -8.15 42.40
CA VAL A 136 -15.57 -6.93 41.59
C VAL A 136 -15.47 -5.64 42.43
N ASN A 137 -15.95 -5.64 43.69
CA ASN A 137 -15.86 -4.45 44.54
C ASN A 137 -14.41 -4.09 44.90
N ALA A 138 -13.55 -5.08 45.09
CA ALA A 138 -12.12 -4.85 45.29
C ALA A 138 -11.45 -4.26 44.04
N LEU A 139 -11.86 -4.70 42.84
CA LEU A 139 -11.38 -4.10 41.59
C LEU A 139 -11.89 -2.66 41.40
N LEU A 140 -13.13 -2.37 41.80
CA LEU A 140 -13.68 -1.01 41.78
C LEU A 140 -12.90 -0.07 42.70
N GLN A 141 -12.57 -0.51 43.91
CA GLN A 141 -11.74 0.26 44.82
C GLN A 141 -10.36 0.55 44.20
N LEU A 142 -9.75 -0.45 43.57
CA LEU A 142 -8.49 -0.29 42.85
C LEU A 142 -8.60 0.77 41.73
N ILE A 143 -9.65 0.73 40.92
CA ILE A 143 -9.90 1.75 39.88
C ILE A 143 -9.95 3.14 40.53
N GLN A 144 -10.72 3.30 41.61
CA GLN A 144 -10.88 4.60 42.28
C GLN A 144 -9.56 5.14 42.85
N GLU A 145 -8.70 4.27 43.39
CA GLU A 145 -7.41 4.65 43.96
C GLU A 145 -6.36 4.99 42.89
N GLN A 146 -6.31 4.23 41.80
CA GLN A 146 -5.24 4.33 40.80
C GLN A 146 -5.56 5.28 39.63
N SER A 147 -6.85 5.50 39.31
CA SER A 147 -7.24 6.23 38.10
C SER A 147 -6.76 7.69 38.06
N TYR A 148 -6.64 8.34 39.22
CA TYR A 148 -6.21 9.75 39.26
C TYR A 148 -4.80 9.94 38.67
N GLU A 149 -3.80 9.23 39.19
CA GLU A 149 -2.43 9.32 38.67
C GLU A 149 -2.32 8.70 37.28
N PHE A 150 -3.15 7.70 36.95
CA PHE A 150 -3.22 7.09 35.63
C PHE A 150 -3.59 8.11 34.53
N PHE A 151 -4.69 8.85 34.68
CA PHE A 151 -5.12 9.85 33.69
C PHE A 151 -4.27 11.13 33.68
N LYS A 152 -3.64 11.48 34.80
CA LYS A 152 -2.75 12.65 34.90
C LYS A 152 -1.53 12.56 33.97
N LYS A 153 -1.12 11.34 33.57
CA LYS A 153 -0.07 11.10 32.58
C LYS A 153 -0.37 11.69 31.20
N ILE A 154 -1.64 11.90 30.85
CA ILE A 154 -2.03 12.56 29.61
C ILE A 154 -1.54 14.02 29.62
N LYS A 155 -1.77 14.75 30.72
CA LYS A 155 -1.34 16.16 30.85
C LYS A 155 0.17 16.34 30.73
N GLN A 156 0.94 15.41 31.31
CA GLN A 156 2.41 15.48 31.32
C GLN A 156 3.02 15.25 29.94
N ASN A 157 2.37 14.49 29.06
CA ASN A 157 2.83 14.27 27.69
C ASN A 157 2.49 15.43 26.76
N VAL A 158 1.38 16.16 27.00
CA VAL A 158 0.97 17.31 26.16
C VAL A 158 1.88 18.53 26.36
N SER A 159 2.52 18.69 27.53
CA SER A 159 3.45 19.80 27.81
C SER A 159 4.83 19.70 27.12
N GLY A 160 5.09 18.65 26.33
CA GLY A 160 6.41 18.39 25.73
C GLY A 160 6.76 19.21 24.47
N PHE A 161 5.85 20.06 23.96
CA PHE A 161 6.02 20.71 22.65
C PHE A 161 6.05 22.25 22.68
N GLY A 162 6.42 22.85 23.83
CA GLY A 162 6.54 24.29 24.01
C GLY A 162 7.91 24.72 24.52
N GLY A 163 8.85 24.98 23.60
CA GLY A 163 10.02 25.86 23.73
C GLY A 163 10.76 25.94 25.07
N GLY A 164 11.83 25.15 25.23
CA GLY A 164 12.84 25.41 26.25
C GLY A 164 13.84 24.27 26.38
N PHE A 165 15.09 24.52 25.96
CA PHE A 165 16.24 23.72 26.36
C PHE A 165 16.34 23.71 27.90
N GLY A 166 15.76 22.68 28.52
CA GLY A 166 15.77 22.46 29.96
C GLY A 166 16.22 21.04 30.24
N PHE A 167 17.45 20.90 30.72
CA PHE A 167 17.96 19.69 31.32
C PHE A 167 16.93 19.11 32.30
N ILE A 168 16.56 17.85 32.12
CA ILE A 168 15.81 17.09 33.13
C ILE A 168 16.75 16.94 34.33
N GLN A 169 16.59 17.81 35.30
CA GLN A 169 17.17 17.68 36.61
C GLN A 169 16.22 16.80 37.42
N ASP A 170 16.64 15.55 37.58
CA ASP A 170 16.03 14.53 38.43
C ASP A 170 15.76 15.10 39.83
N TYR A 171 14.49 15.37 40.13
CA TYR A 171 13.98 15.52 41.47
C TYR A 171 12.70 14.70 41.60
N SER A 172 12.83 13.47 42.07
CA SER A 172 12.14 13.07 43.31
C SER A 172 12.66 11.74 43.81
N ALA A 173 13.04 11.77 45.09
CA ALA A 173 13.29 10.61 45.90
C ALA A 173 12.01 9.75 45.98
N PHE A 174 12.05 8.59 45.35
CA PHE A 174 11.29 7.43 45.80
C PHE A 174 12.30 6.37 46.22
N ALA A 175 12.22 5.95 47.48
CA ALA A 175 12.84 4.74 47.95
C ALA A 175 12.15 3.57 47.25
N VAL A 176 12.58 3.27 46.03
CA VAL A 176 12.25 2.05 45.32
C VAL A 176 13.18 0.99 45.88
N ASP A 177 12.61 -0.01 46.57
CA ASP A 177 13.30 -1.29 46.77
C ASP A 177 13.79 -1.74 45.40
N LYS A 178 15.12 -1.69 45.20
CA LYS A 178 15.76 -2.13 43.95
C LYS A 178 15.39 -3.59 43.75
N LYS A 179 14.37 -3.85 42.94
CA LYS A 179 14.10 -5.18 42.40
C LYS A 179 15.38 -5.67 41.73
N LYS A 180 15.73 -6.92 42.00
CA LYS A 180 16.91 -7.53 41.36
C LYS A 180 16.64 -7.59 39.86
N SER A 181 17.69 -7.51 39.05
CA SER A 181 17.58 -7.73 37.61
C SER A 181 18.37 -8.97 37.23
N PHE A 182 17.83 -9.75 36.31
CA PHE A 182 18.43 -10.98 35.82
C PHE A 182 18.71 -10.86 34.33
N VAL A 183 19.80 -11.49 33.88
CA VAL A 183 20.10 -11.65 32.46
C VAL A 183 19.37 -12.90 31.98
N ILE A 184 18.48 -12.78 31.00
CA ILE A 184 17.72 -13.90 30.44
C ILE A 184 18.12 -14.15 28.98
N ASN A 185 17.93 -15.37 28.50
CA ASN A 185 18.22 -15.78 27.13
C ASN A 185 16.92 -16.04 26.37
N VAL A 186 16.56 -15.17 25.43
CA VAL A 186 15.33 -15.27 24.64
C VAL A 186 15.66 -15.90 23.29
N VAL A 187 14.92 -16.95 22.93
CA VAL A 187 15.09 -17.72 21.70
C VAL A 187 13.73 -17.86 21.01
N THR A 188 13.69 -17.73 19.69
CA THR A 188 12.49 -18.06 18.92
C THR A 188 12.70 -19.25 18.00
N GLU A 189 11.60 -19.92 17.68
CA GLU A 189 11.54 -21.00 16.68
C GLU A 189 10.49 -20.63 15.62
N PRO A 190 10.91 -20.24 14.40
CA PRO A 190 12.30 -20.06 13.94
C PRO A 190 12.99 -18.82 14.54
N ALA A 191 14.33 -18.84 14.55
CA ALA A 191 15.15 -17.73 15.03
C ALA A 191 15.00 -16.47 14.16
N GLY A 192 15.43 -15.33 14.69
CA GLY A 192 15.54 -14.07 13.95
C GLY A 192 14.43 -13.05 14.20
N ALA A 193 13.61 -13.23 15.24
CA ALA A 193 12.51 -12.34 15.57
C ALA A 193 12.98 -11.10 16.35
N ALA A 194 12.30 -9.97 16.17
CA ALA A 194 12.46 -8.78 16.99
C ALA A 194 11.71 -8.95 18.32
N LEU A 195 12.27 -8.44 19.42
CA LEU A 195 11.73 -8.62 20.77
C LEU A 195 11.21 -7.31 21.38
N SER A 196 10.05 -7.39 22.02
CA SER A 196 9.54 -6.38 22.95
C SER A 196 9.13 -7.01 24.28
N ILE A 197 9.25 -6.23 25.35
CA ILE A 197 8.87 -6.63 26.71
C ILE A 197 7.99 -5.53 27.30
N ASP A 198 6.82 -5.93 27.80
CA ASP A 198 5.81 -5.03 28.38
C ASP A 198 5.46 -3.86 27.45
N GLY A 199 5.35 -4.16 26.14
CA GLY A 199 5.06 -3.19 25.09
C GLY A 199 6.22 -2.26 24.73
N ARG A 200 7.44 -2.51 25.22
CA ARG A 200 8.63 -1.71 24.90
C ARG A 200 9.60 -2.51 24.02
N PRO A 201 9.96 -2.02 22.82
CA PRO A 201 10.94 -2.69 21.97
C PRO A 201 12.33 -2.67 22.63
N ILE A 202 13.02 -3.81 22.58
CA ILE A 202 14.36 -3.93 23.16
C ILE A 202 15.40 -3.65 22.08
N SER A 203 15.91 -2.43 22.03
CA SER A 203 16.87 -1.99 21.00
C SER A 203 18.15 -2.83 20.92
N LYS A 204 18.54 -3.49 22.01
CA LYS A 204 19.69 -4.39 22.08
C LYS A 204 19.42 -5.80 21.53
N CYS A 205 18.17 -6.13 21.22
CA CYS A 205 17.73 -7.41 20.69
C CYS A 205 16.81 -7.20 19.47
N THR A 206 17.43 -6.90 18.33
CA THR A 206 16.73 -6.77 17.04
C THR A 206 16.50 -8.11 16.35
N SER A 207 17.17 -9.18 16.81
CA SER A 207 17.08 -10.52 16.24
C SER A 207 17.39 -11.57 17.32
N THR A 208 16.49 -12.53 17.53
CA THR A 208 16.69 -13.67 18.43
C THR A 208 17.56 -14.77 17.79
N PRO A 209 18.35 -15.53 18.57
CA PRO A 209 18.44 -15.51 20.02
C PRO A 209 19.24 -14.34 20.59
N CYS A 210 18.87 -13.84 21.76
CA CYS A 210 19.55 -12.71 22.40
C CYS A 210 19.55 -12.79 23.93
N LYS A 211 20.55 -12.15 24.56
CA LYS A 211 20.63 -12.00 26.02
C LYS A 211 20.27 -10.58 26.44
N ILE A 212 19.35 -10.44 27.38
CA ILE A 212 18.84 -9.14 27.83
C ILE A 212 18.69 -9.11 29.34
N GLN A 213 18.73 -7.92 29.94
CA GLN A 213 18.56 -7.74 31.37
C GLN A 213 17.12 -7.31 31.65
N VAL A 214 16.41 -8.05 32.50
CA VAL A 214 15.01 -7.83 32.86
C VAL A 214 14.89 -7.84 34.39
N GLU A 215 13.97 -7.05 34.93
CA GLU A 215 13.72 -7.02 36.37
C GLU A 215 13.10 -8.34 36.86
N GLU A 216 13.23 -8.61 38.16
CA GLU A 216 12.55 -9.72 38.82
C GLU A 216 11.05 -9.46 38.84
N GLY A 217 10.27 -10.42 38.32
CA GLY A 217 8.82 -10.29 38.24
C GLY A 217 8.22 -10.94 37.01
N GLU A 218 6.90 -10.80 36.87
CA GLU A 218 6.16 -11.25 35.68
C GLU A 218 6.26 -10.19 34.57
N HIS A 219 6.67 -10.63 33.39
CA HIS A 219 6.88 -9.78 32.21
C HIS A 219 6.22 -10.40 30.99
N ARG A 220 5.62 -9.57 30.13
CA ARG A 220 5.02 -10.01 28.86
C ARG A 220 6.05 -9.89 27.75
N PHE A 221 6.45 -11.03 27.19
CA PHE A 221 7.33 -11.10 26.02
C PHE A 221 6.47 -11.15 24.77
N LEU A 222 6.81 -10.32 23.78
CA LEU A 222 6.20 -10.33 22.47
C LEU A 222 7.32 -10.30 21.42
N VAL A 223 7.25 -11.22 20.47
CA VAL A 223 8.21 -11.37 19.37
C VAL A 223 7.51 -11.28 18.03
N VAL A 224 8.12 -10.55 17.12
CA VAL A 224 7.60 -10.29 15.77
C VAL A 224 8.65 -10.74 14.76
N LYS A 225 8.23 -11.50 13.75
CA LYS A 225 9.10 -11.90 12.65
C LYS A 225 8.32 -11.77 11.34
N ASP A 226 8.96 -11.20 10.33
CA ASP A 226 8.35 -11.03 9.02
C ASP A 226 7.81 -12.35 8.46
N ARG A 227 6.59 -12.32 7.93
CA ARG A 227 5.82 -13.47 7.43
C ARG A 227 5.48 -14.55 8.47
N TYR A 228 5.60 -14.27 9.77
CA TYR A 228 5.10 -15.14 10.84
C TYR A 228 4.03 -14.40 11.65
N GLU A 229 3.17 -15.15 12.31
CA GLU A 229 2.29 -14.59 13.33
C GLU A 229 3.11 -14.20 14.58
N ASP A 230 2.68 -13.12 15.23
CA ASP A 230 3.29 -12.65 16.46
C ASP A 230 3.21 -13.71 17.56
N GLY A 231 4.33 -13.94 18.23
CA GLY A 231 4.41 -14.87 19.36
C GLY A 231 4.53 -14.12 20.67
N GLY A 232 3.92 -14.61 21.74
CA GLY A 232 4.10 -14.00 23.05
C GLY A 232 3.80 -14.93 24.22
N ALA A 233 4.35 -14.59 25.39
CA ALA A 233 4.10 -15.29 26.64
C ALA A 233 4.34 -14.36 27.84
N ALA A 234 3.54 -14.54 28.90
CA ALA A 234 3.86 -14.01 30.21
C ALA A 234 4.89 -14.94 30.88
N VAL A 235 6.03 -14.38 31.31
CA VAL A 235 7.13 -15.14 31.91
C VAL A 235 7.51 -14.48 33.23
N ILE A 236 7.58 -15.30 34.28
CA ILE A 236 8.12 -14.88 35.57
C ILE A 236 9.65 -14.99 35.52
N VAL A 237 10.33 -13.85 35.58
CA VAL A 237 11.79 -13.74 35.63
C VAL A 237 12.23 -13.85 37.09
N SER A 238 13.02 -14.88 37.40
CA SER A 238 13.44 -15.18 38.77
C SER A 238 14.91 -15.55 38.94
N GLU A 239 15.63 -15.82 37.85
CA GLU A 239 17.04 -16.22 37.89
C GLU A 239 17.83 -15.80 36.64
N ASN A 240 19.16 -15.76 36.76
CA ASN A 240 20.06 -15.49 35.63
C ASN A 240 20.12 -16.69 34.67
N ASP A 241 20.34 -16.40 33.40
CA ASP A 241 20.38 -17.31 32.26
C ASP A 241 19.09 -18.14 32.05
N GLN A 242 17.96 -17.72 32.65
CA GLN A 242 16.64 -18.29 32.38
C GLN A 242 16.35 -18.23 30.86
N LYS A 243 15.96 -19.37 30.29
CA LYS A 243 15.71 -19.50 28.85
C LYS A 243 14.23 -19.31 28.55
N VAL A 244 13.91 -18.33 27.71
CA VAL A 244 12.56 -18.08 27.21
C VAL A 244 12.50 -18.54 25.75
N ILE A 245 11.63 -19.50 25.44
CA ILE A 245 11.47 -20.04 24.09
C ILE A 245 10.07 -19.67 23.59
N LEU A 246 10.00 -18.93 22.49
CA LEU A 246 8.75 -18.49 21.87
C LEU A 246 8.64 -19.10 20.47
N LYS A 247 7.59 -19.88 20.22
CA LYS A 247 7.35 -20.50 18.92
C LYS A 247 6.48 -19.59 18.08
N LEU A 248 6.85 -19.39 16.82
CA LEU A 248 6.12 -18.60 15.86
C LEU A 248 5.43 -19.52 14.87
N SER A 249 4.20 -19.19 14.49
CA SER A 249 3.48 -19.90 13.44
C SER A 249 3.69 -19.18 12.10
N PRO A 250 3.98 -19.89 11.00
CA PRO A 250 4.05 -19.27 9.68
C PRO A 250 2.74 -18.55 9.33
N ALA A 251 2.83 -17.38 8.70
CA ALA A 251 1.71 -16.67 8.10
C ALA A 251 1.71 -16.84 6.56
N PHE A 252 2.24 -17.98 6.09
CA PHE A 252 2.36 -18.37 4.69
C PHE A 252 2.08 -19.87 4.53
N GLY A 253 1.97 -20.31 3.29
CA GLY A 253 1.98 -21.72 2.93
C GLY A 253 3.07 -22.02 1.91
N PHE A 254 3.10 -23.25 1.41
CA PHE A 254 4.13 -23.74 0.50
C PHE A 254 3.50 -24.24 -0.79
N LEU A 255 4.13 -23.92 -1.92
CA LEU A 255 3.77 -24.44 -3.24
C LEU A 255 4.97 -25.15 -3.85
N LYS A 256 4.76 -26.36 -4.36
CA LYS A 256 5.73 -27.06 -5.19
C LYS A 256 5.08 -27.41 -6.53
N LEU A 257 5.71 -26.99 -7.62
CA LEU A 257 5.31 -27.33 -8.98
C LEU A 257 6.23 -28.41 -9.52
N ASP A 258 5.68 -29.60 -9.74
CA ASP A 258 6.42 -30.78 -10.22
C ASP A 258 5.64 -31.48 -11.35
N PRO A 259 5.38 -30.79 -12.47
CA PRO A 259 4.60 -31.34 -13.59
C PRO A 259 5.26 -32.60 -14.16
N ALA A 260 4.42 -33.58 -14.52
CA ALA A 260 4.86 -34.85 -15.07
C ALA A 260 4.81 -34.85 -16.61
N TYR A 261 5.84 -35.41 -17.25
CA TYR A 261 5.92 -35.65 -18.69
C TYR A 261 5.44 -37.08 -19.00
N PRO A 262 4.24 -37.29 -19.55
CA PRO A 262 3.67 -38.64 -19.70
C PRO A 262 4.40 -39.54 -20.70
N ASP A 263 5.10 -38.96 -21.68
CA ASP A 263 5.68 -39.65 -22.83
C ASP A 263 7.21 -39.54 -22.91
N LEU A 264 7.86 -38.98 -21.87
CA LEU A 264 9.30 -38.71 -21.83
C LEU A 264 9.81 -37.79 -22.96
N MET A 265 8.91 -37.10 -23.66
CA MET A 265 9.24 -36.23 -24.81
C MET A 265 9.41 -34.75 -24.41
N GLY A 266 9.71 -34.49 -23.14
CA GLY A 266 9.92 -33.15 -22.56
C GLY A 266 11.17 -33.08 -21.69
N ASN A 267 11.69 -31.87 -21.50
CA ASN A 267 12.84 -31.65 -20.63
C ASN A 267 12.72 -30.31 -19.88
N ASP A 268 13.34 -30.23 -18.71
CA ASP A 268 13.24 -29.05 -17.84
C ASP A 268 13.88 -27.77 -18.44
N ARG A 269 14.69 -27.87 -19.50
CA ARG A 269 15.30 -26.67 -20.13
C ARG A 269 14.27 -25.85 -20.91
N GLU A 270 13.20 -26.49 -21.34
CA GLU A 270 12.11 -25.88 -22.11
C GLU A 270 10.87 -25.64 -21.25
N LEU A 271 10.93 -25.96 -19.96
CA LEU A 271 9.86 -25.73 -18.99
C LEU A 271 9.99 -24.32 -18.38
N GLU A 272 8.97 -23.49 -18.58
CA GLU A 272 8.83 -22.22 -17.89
C GLU A 272 7.62 -22.28 -16.95
N MET A 273 7.82 -21.99 -15.67
CA MET A 273 6.76 -21.95 -14.68
C MET A 273 6.68 -20.55 -14.09
N ARG A 274 5.48 -20.01 -13.97
CA ARG A 274 5.21 -18.71 -13.36
C ARG A 274 4.17 -18.82 -12.26
N VAL A 275 4.41 -18.07 -11.19
CA VAL A 275 3.46 -17.85 -10.10
C VAL A 275 3.34 -16.34 -9.89
N ASP A 276 2.14 -15.79 -10.06
CA ASP A 276 1.88 -14.33 -10.05
C ASP A 276 2.89 -13.55 -10.90
N ASP A 277 3.03 -14.00 -12.16
CA ASP A 277 3.94 -13.46 -13.18
C ASP A 277 5.46 -13.64 -12.92
N SER A 278 5.85 -14.15 -11.75
CA SER A 278 7.24 -14.41 -11.38
C SER A 278 7.68 -15.79 -11.81
N ILE A 279 8.84 -15.91 -12.48
CA ILE A 279 9.40 -17.20 -12.91
C ILE A 279 9.88 -17.99 -11.69
N VAL A 280 9.48 -19.25 -11.60
CA VAL A 280 9.79 -20.16 -10.48
C VAL A 280 10.45 -21.45 -10.97
N SER A 281 11.07 -22.16 -10.03
CA SER A 281 11.68 -23.49 -10.28
C SER A 281 10.82 -24.60 -9.67
N ARG A 282 11.20 -25.87 -9.89
CA ARG A 282 10.53 -27.04 -9.28
C ARG A 282 10.69 -27.15 -7.76
N ASN A 283 11.48 -26.25 -7.15
CA ASN A 283 11.66 -26.23 -5.70
C ASN A 283 10.37 -25.80 -5.00
N GLU A 284 10.22 -26.26 -3.76
CA GLU A 284 9.16 -25.76 -2.89
C GLU A 284 9.41 -24.28 -2.57
N MET A 285 8.36 -23.47 -2.66
CA MET A 285 8.42 -22.03 -2.49
C MET A 285 7.39 -21.56 -1.45
N GLU A 286 7.76 -20.56 -0.65
CA GLU A 286 6.89 -19.96 0.35
C GLU A 286 6.04 -18.86 -0.27
N LEU A 287 4.71 -18.97 -0.19
CA LEU A 287 3.78 -17.99 -0.75
C LEU A 287 2.86 -17.42 0.33
N GLY A 288 2.46 -16.16 0.16
CA GLY A 288 1.44 -15.55 1.00
C GLY A 288 0.14 -16.36 1.01
N LEU A 289 -0.73 -16.11 1.97
CA LEU A 289 -2.04 -16.76 2.00
C LEU A 289 -2.93 -16.18 0.89
N GLY A 290 -3.71 -17.02 0.21
CA GLY A 290 -4.64 -16.59 -0.82
C GLY A 290 -4.57 -17.40 -2.11
N MET A 291 -5.17 -16.84 -3.16
CA MET A 291 -5.17 -17.44 -4.49
C MET A 291 -3.97 -16.93 -5.29
N HIS A 292 -3.18 -17.85 -5.83
CA HIS A 292 -2.01 -17.55 -6.66
C HIS A 292 -2.23 -18.07 -8.08
N LYS A 293 -1.95 -17.24 -9.08
CA LYS A 293 -2.09 -17.64 -10.48
C LYS A 293 -0.86 -18.43 -10.90
N VAL A 294 -1.05 -19.68 -11.33
CA VAL A 294 0.02 -20.55 -11.82
C VAL A 294 -0.11 -20.69 -13.33
N ARG A 295 1.01 -20.56 -14.03
CA ARG A 295 1.14 -20.82 -15.46
C ARG A 295 2.35 -21.70 -15.72
N ILE A 296 2.17 -22.74 -16.53
CA ILE A 296 3.20 -23.68 -16.94
C ILE A 296 3.22 -23.69 -18.47
N ASP A 297 4.36 -23.30 -19.05
CA ASP A 297 4.60 -23.31 -20.49
C ASP A 297 5.73 -24.29 -20.82
N HIS A 298 5.57 -25.02 -21.92
CA HIS A 298 6.63 -25.86 -22.48
C HIS A 298 6.44 -25.97 -24.00
N SER A 299 7.53 -26.07 -24.76
CA SER A 299 7.53 -26.15 -26.23
C SER A 299 6.66 -27.28 -26.81
N CYS A 300 6.72 -28.48 -26.21
CA CYS A 300 6.00 -29.68 -26.65
C CYS A 300 4.59 -29.87 -26.06
N TYR A 301 4.20 -29.10 -25.04
CA TYR A 301 2.94 -29.32 -24.30
C TYR A 301 2.01 -28.12 -24.39
N ASP A 302 0.71 -28.36 -24.24
CA ASP A 302 -0.27 -27.29 -24.15
C ASP A 302 0.03 -26.42 -22.91
N PRO A 303 -0.02 -25.08 -23.03
CA PRO A 303 0.16 -24.20 -21.89
C PRO A 303 -0.96 -24.47 -20.87
N MET A 304 -0.59 -24.57 -19.60
CA MET A 304 -1.50 -24.86 -18.51
C MET A 304 -1.59 -23.66 -17.57
N GLU A 305 -2.81 -23.19 -17.31
CA GLU A 305 -3.08 -22.13 -16.33
C GLU A 305 -4.10 -22.64 -15.28
N PHE A 306 -3.82 -22.38 -14.01
CA PHE A 306 -4.74 -22.68 -12.91
C PHE A 306 -4.47 -21.77 -11.71
N GLU A 307 -5.37 -21.77 -10.72
CA GLU A 307 -5.17 -21.04 -9.46
C GLU A 307 -4.88 -22.02 -8.32
N ALA A 308 -3.84 -21.71 -7.53
CA ALA A 308 -3.49 -22.46 -6.34
C ALA A 308 -3.94 -21.68 -5.09
N MET A 309 -4.80 -22.29 -4.28
CA MET A 309 -5.17 -21.76 -2.96
C MET A 309 -4.08 -22.13 -1.95
N ILE A 310 -3.36 -21.12 -1.46
CA ILE A 310 -2.35 -21.25 -0.43
C ILE A 310 -2.98 -20.93 0.94
N VAL A 311 -2.88 -21.91 1.83
CA VAL A 311 -3.39 -21.84 3.20
C VAL A 311 -2.23 -21.97 4.18
N LYS A 312 -2.45 -21.47 5.39
CA LYS A 312 -1.46 -21.43 6.47
C LYS A 312 -0.85 -22.81 6.73
N ASP A 313 0.47 -22.88 6.69
CA ASP A 313 1.29 -24.08 6.99
C ASP A 313 0.95 -25.30 6.10
N GLN A 314 0.25 -25.08 4.98
CA GLN A 314 -0.11 -26.14 4.05
C GLN A 314 0.93 -26.24 2.94
N HIS A 315 1.35 -27.46 2.62
CA HIS A 315 2.18 -27.78 1.47
C HIS A 315 1.32 -28.26 0.30
N TYR A 316 1.11 -27.39 -0.69
CA TYR A 316 0.42 -27.73 -1.92
C TYR A 316 1.43 -28.22 -2.97
N VAL A 317 1.23 -29.43 -3.48
CA VAL A 317 2.10 -30.01 -4.51
C VAL A 317 1.28 -30.25 -5.76
N PHE A 318 1.65 -29.59 -6.85
CA PHE A 318 1.12 -29.87 -8.18
C PHE A 318 2.00 -30.90 -8.87
N ASN A 319 1.44 -32.06 -9.21
CA ASN A 319 2.12 -33.13 -9.95
C ASN A 319 1.30 -33.62 -11.15
N GLY A 320 0.47 -32.75 -11.71
CA GLY A 320 -0.37 -33.08 -12.86
C GLY A 320 0.46 -33.41 -14.10
N ALA A 321 -0.03 -34.35 -14.92
CA ALA A 321 0.57 -34.67 -16.20
C ALA A 321 0.25 -33.57 -17.22
N LEU A 322 1.25 -33.14 -17.97
CA LEU A 322 1.07 -32.18 -19.06
C LEU A 322 0.44 -32.87 -20.29
N THR A 323 -0.45 -32.17 -20.97
CA THR A 323 -1.06 -32.65 -22.22
C THR A 323 -0.19 -32.21 -23.39
N ARG A 324 0.24 -33.15 -24.23
CA ARG A 324 1.07 -32.84 -25.39
C ARG A 324 0.28 -31.96 -26.36
N GLY A 325 0.89 -30.86 -26.80
CA GLY A 325 0.25 -29.98 -27.78
C GLY A 325 0.18 -30.66 -29.14
N VAL A 326 -0.70 -30.16 -30.01
CA VAL A 326 -0.90 -30.73 -31.36
C VAL A 326 -0.68 -29.69 -32.46
N SER A 327 -0.18 -30.17 -33.60
CA SER A 327 -0.01 -29.43 -34.84
C SER A 327 -0.78 -30.13 -35.96
N GLY A 328 -1.37 -29.37 -36.88
CA GLY A 328 -1.89 -29.93 -38.13
C GLY A 328 -0.73 -30.23 -39.07
N LEU A 329 -0.77 -31.39 -39.74
CA LEU A 329 0.22 -31.77 -40.74
C LEU A 329 -0.48 -32.13 -42.04
N SER A 330 -0.08 -31.46 -43.13
CA SER A 330 -0.39 -31.81 -44.51
C SER A 330 0.89 -32.26 -45.19
N LEU A 331 1.07 -33.57 -45.37
CA LEU A 331 2.30 -34.19 -45.84
C LEU A 331 2.11 -34.84 -47.20
N ASN A 332 2.90 -34.37 -48.17
CA ASN A 332 3.00 -34.95 -49.50
C ASN A 332 4.40 -35.51 -49.72
N VAL A 333 4.49 -36.73 -50.25
CA VAL A 333 5.77 -37.36 -50.61
C VAL A 333 5.81 -37.56 -52.12
N GLU A 334 6.93 -37.22 -52.73
CA GLU A 334 7.24 -37.54 -54.12
C GLU A 334 8.41 -38.52 -54.17
N LYS A 335 8.38 -39.42 -55.15
CA LYS A 335 9.47 -40.34 -55.47
C LYS A 335 9.70 -40.28 -56.97
N ASP A 336 10.93 -40.00 -57.38
CA ASP A 336 11.30 -39.85 -58.80
C ASP A 336 10.45 -38.81 -59.55
N GLY A 337 10.02 -37.75 -58.85
CA GLY A 337 9.20 -36.66 -59.40
C GLY A 337 7.69 -36.94 -59.50
N GLU A 338 7.23 -38.13 -59.07
CA GLU A 338 5.80 -38.49 -59.05
C GLU A 338 5.28 -38.62 -57.61
N PRO A 339 4.00 -38.28 -57.33
CA PRO A 339 3.40 -38.50 -56.02
C PRO A 339 3.48 -39.97 -55.58
N ALA A 340 3.99 -40.20 -54.36
CA ALA A 340 4.14 -41.52 -53.78
C ALA A 340 3.17 -41.74 -52.61
N ILE A 341 2.56 -42.92 -52.55
CA ILE A 341 1.74 -43.38 -51.42
C ILE A 341 2.63 -44.23 -50.52
N VAL A 342 3.05 -43.67 -49.39
CA VAL A 342 3.89 -44.34 -48.40
C VAL A 342 3.28 -44.19 -47.01
N SER A 343 3.59 -45.12 -46.11
CA SER A 343 3.06 -45.11 -44.74
C SER A 343 3.72 -43.99 -43.93
N VAL A 344 2.93 -43.32 -43.10
CA VAL A 344 3.35 -42.22 -42.21
C VAL A 344 3.35 -42.76 -40.79
N TYR A 345 4.46 -42.57 -40.09
CA TYR A 345 4.65 -42.98 -38.71
C TYR A 345 4.91 -41.75 -37.83
N VAL A 346 4.25 -41.72 -36.68
CA VAL A 346 4.43 -40.70 -35.63
C VAL A 346 4.86 -41.43 -34.36
N ASP A 347 6.05 -41.10 -33.86
CA ASP A 347 6.68 -41.79 -32.72
C ASP A 347 6.74 -43.32 -32.88
N GLY A 348 6.91 -43.77 -34.12
CA GLY A 348 7.00 -45.20 -34.48
C GLY A 348 5.66 -45.90 -34.67
N VAL A 349 4.53 -45.23 -34.44
CA VAL A 349 3.18 -45.77 -34.68
C VAL A 349 2.69 -45.34 -36.06
N GLU A 350 2.22 -46.28 -36.88
CA GLU A 350 1.63 -45.97 -38.18
C GLU A 350 0.29 -45.24 -37.99
N VAL A 351 0.17 -44.03 -38.56
CA VAL A 351 -1.02 -43.18 -38.42
C VAL A 351 -1.78 -42.97 -39.73
N GLY A 352 -1.21 -43.35 -40.87
CA GLY A 352 -1.85 -43.20 -42.17
C GLY A 352 -0.89 -43.37 -43.35
N GLN A 353 -1.30 -42.89 -44.53
CA GLN A 353 -0.50 -42.91 -45.76
C GLN A 353 -0.54 -41.56 -46.47
N THR A 354 0.46 -41.26 -47.30
CA THR A 354 0.53 -40.02 -48.09
C THR A 354 -0.40 -40.06 -49.33
N PRO A 355 -1.03 -38.94 -49.75
CA PRO A 355 -1.03 -37.63 -49.08
C PRO A 355 -1.76 -37.71 -47.73
N PHE A 356 -1.10 -37.22 -46.67
CA PHE A 356 -1.59 -37.35 -45.29
C PHE A 356 -2.04 -35.97 -44.78
N VAL A 357 -3.24 -35.90 -44.22
CA VAL A 357 -3.74 -34.73 -43.50
C VAL A 357 -4.27 -35.18 -42.16
N GLY A 358 -3.67 -34.70 -41.08
CA GLY A 358 -4.07 -35.09 -39.72
C GLY A 358 -3.38 -34.26 -38.65
N THR A 359 -3.76 -34.48 -37.40
CA THR A 359 -3.11 -33.87 -36.24
C THR A 359 -1.97 -34.75 -35.76
N VAL A 360 -0.81 -34.16 -35.53
CA VAL A 360 0.36 -34.83 -34.95
C VAL A 360 0.75 -34.11 -33.65
N PRO A 361 1.17 -34.83 -32.60
CA PRO A 361 1.64 -34.19 -31.38
C PRO A 361 2.94 -33.41 -31.62
N LEU A 362 3.14 -32.31 -30.91
CA LEU A 362 4.39 -31.54 -30.96
C LEU A 362 5.58 -32.37 -30.50
N CYS A 363 6.76 -32.03 -31.02
CA CYS A 363 8.01 -32.76 -30.76
C CYS A 363 7.99 -34.25 -31.14
N SER A 364 7.02 -34.69 -31.95
CA SER A 364 6.97 -36.07 -32.43
C SER A 364 8.03 -36.34 -33.49
N LYS A 365 8.56 -37.56 -33.50
CA LYS A 365 9.40 -38.06 -34.58
C LYS A 365 8.50 -38.55 -35.73
N ILE A 366 8.53 -37.81 -36.84
CA ILE A 366 7.77 -38.16 -38.05
C ILE A 366 8.68 -38.91 -39.01
N SER A 367 8.19 -40.01 -39.56
CA SER A 367 8.90 -40.74 -40.61
C SER A 367 7.95 -41.29 -41.65
N VAL A 368 8.47 -41.49 -42.86
CA VAL A 368 7.71 -42.02 -44.00
C VAL A 368 8.44 -43.20 -44.64
N GLY A 369 7.69 -44.20 -45.10
CA GLY A 369 8.26 -45.35 -45.80
C GLY A 369 7.47 -46.64 -45.57
N ASP A 370 8.15 -47.77 -45.72
CA ASP A 370 7.60 -49.09 -45.45
C ASP A 370 8.27 -49.73 -44.22
N SER A 371 7.85 -50.93 -43.85
CA SER A 371 8.41 -51.66 -42.70
C SER A 371 9.90 -52.01 -42.83
N SER A 372 10.47 -51.91 -44.03
CA SER A 372 11.88 -52.21 -44.33
C SER A 372 12.76 -50.97 -44.39
N ARG A 373 12.20 -49.79 -44.71
CA ARG A 373 12.92 -48.52 -44.83
C ARG A 373 12.02 -47.35 -44.44
N GLN A 374 12.40 -46.63 -43.37
CA GLN A 374 11.77 -45.40 -42.93
C GLN A 374 12.76 -44.22 -43.05
N GLU A 375 12.33 -43.13 -43.69
CA GLU A 375 13.07 -41.86 -43.72
C GLU A 375 12.48 -40.93 -42.66
N VAL A 376 13.32 -40.44 -41.74
CA VAL A 376 12.92 -39.50 -40.68
C VAL A 376 12.86 -38.09 -41.25
N LEU A 377 11.75 -37.39 -40.98
CA LEU A 377 11.49 -36.04 -41.45
C LEU A 377 11.71 -35.01 -40.33
N SER A 378 12.48 -33.96 -40.63
CA SER A 378 12.66 -32.81 -39.73
C SER A 378 11.62 -31.73 -40.05
N ILE A 379 10.40 -31.91 -39.55
CA ILE A 379 9.29 -30.98 -39.79
C ILE A 379 9.18 -30.01 -38.60
N PRO A 380 9.21 -28.68 -38.81
CA PRO A 380 9.05 -27.69 -37.75
C PRO A 380 7.56 -27.59 -37.37
N LEU A 381 7.10 -28.50 -36.51
CA LEU A 381 5.72 -28.50 -36.02
C LEU A 381 5.46 -27.26 -35.15
N ALA A 382 4.30 -26.63 -35.34
CA ALA A 382 3.88 -25.45 -34.60
C ALA A 382 2.49 -25.66 -33.96
N TRP A 383 2.34 -25.16 -32.73
CA TRP A 383 1.14 -25.36 -31.92
C TRP A 383 -0.10 -24.76 -32.59
N HIS A 384 -1.14 -25.59 -32.77
CA HIS A 384 -2.41 -25.21 -33.42
C HIS A 384 -2.30 -24.61 -34.83
N GLU A 385 -1.15 -24.76 -35.49
CA GLU A 385 -0.96 -24.39 -36.88
C GLU A 385 -0.93 -25.64 -37.78
N THR A 386 -1.36 -25.48 -39.03
CA THR A 386 -1.26 -26.53 -40.04
C THR A 386 -0.01 -26.29 -40.88
N ILE A 387 0.94 -27.23 -40.81
CA ILE A 387 2.17 -27.20 -41.60
C ILE A 387 1.97 -28.00 -42.88
N GLU A 388 2.18 -27.35 -44.02
CA GLU A 388 2.28 -28.02 -45.32
C GLU A 388 3.74 -28.40 -45.57
N TYR A 389 4.00 -29.70 -45.73
CA TYR A 389 5.34 -30.23 -45.93
C TYR A 389 5.39 -31.14 -47.15
N LYS A 390 6.40 -30.92 -48.00
CA LYS A 390 6.64 -31.73 -49.19
C LYS A 390 8.02 -32.39 -49.07
N HIS A 391 8.05 -33.71 -49.15
CA HIS A 391 9.28 -34.49 -49.06
C HIS A 391 9.58 -35.22 -50.37
N GLU A 392 10.84 -35.22 -50.80
CA GLU A 392 11.29 -36.00 -51.95
C GLU A 392 12.10 -37.21 -51.45
N MET A 393 11.53 -38.40 -51.60
CA MET A 393 12.10 -39.65 -51.13
C MET A 393 13.21 -40.09 -52.08
N LYS A 394 14.41 -40.35 -51.55
CA LYS A 394 15.56 -40.73 -52.38
C LYS A 394 15.39 -42.16 -52.90
N SER A 395 15.36 -42.33 -54.22
CA SER A 395 15.50 -43.62 -54.87
C SER A 395 16.98 -44.03 -54.85
N GLU A 396 17.37 -44.82 -53.85
CA GLU A 396 18.72 -45.41 -53.92
C GLU A 396 18.75 -46.66 -54.82
N PRO A 397 19.82 -46.81 -55.62
CA PRO A 397 20.03 -47.98 -56.45
C PRO A 397 20.25 -49.22 -55.57
N ILE A 398 19.66 -50.34 -55.99
CA ILE A 398 19.92 -51.66 -55.39
C ILE A 398 21.41 -51.98 -55.60
N VAL A 399 22.22 -51.75 -54.57
CA VAL A 399 23.62 -52.19 -54.53
C VAL A 399 23.69 -53.48 -53.71
N LEU A 400 23.68 -54.61 -54.40
CA LEU A 400 24.10 -55.91 -53.88
C LEU A 400 25.62 -55.87 -53.69
N VAL A 401 26.10 -55.65 -52.46
CA VAL A 401 27.51 -55.84 -52.12
C VAL A 401 27.64 -56.71 -50.87
N SER A 402 28.10 -57.92 -51.11
CA SER A 402 28.77 -58.78 -50.14
C SER A 402 30.23 -58.33 -49.99
N ALA A 403 30.62 -57.80 -48.83
CA ALA A 403 32.01 -57.78 -48.37
C ALA A 403 32.05 -57.52 -46.85
N PRO A 404 32.96 -58.16 -46.10
CA PRO A 404 33.07 -58.02 -44.65
C PRO A 404 33.83 -56.74 -44.28
N ILE A 405 33.38 -56.07 -43.21
CA ILE A 405 34.00 -54.88 -42.64
C ILE A 405 34.84 -55.32 -41.44
N GLU A 406 36.13 -55.00 -41.46
CA GLU A 406 37.08 -55.14 -40.35
C GLU A 406 36.83 -54.04 -39.29
N GLU A 407 37.06 -54.40 -38.02
CA GLU A 407 36.46 -53.79 -36.84
C GLU A 407 37.38 -52.81 -36.07
N ASP A 408 38.53 -52.39 -36.61
CA ASP A 408 39.60 -51.80 -35.78
C ASP A 408 39.84 -50.27 -35.87
N ASP A 409 39.17 -49.50 -36.73
CA ASP A 409 39.52 -48.08 -36.95
C ASP A 409 38.55 -47.03 -36.35
N VAL A 410 37.54 -47.42 -35.55
CA VAL A 410 36.52 -46.48 -35.02
C VAL A 410 36.83 -45.97 -33.60
N GLU A 411 37.81 -46.56 -32.92
CA GLU A 411 38.08 -46.24 -31.50
C GLU A 411 39.07 -45.07 -31.30
N GLU A 412 39.87 -44.69 -32.32
CA GLU A 412 40.79 -43.55 -32.22
C GLU A 412 40.14 -42.19 -32.51
N GLU A 413 39.16 -42.08 -33.42
CA GLU A 413 38.49 -40.80 -33.70
C GLU A 413 37.52 -40.36 -32.59
N LEU A 414 36.94 -41.30 -31.84
CA LEU A 414 36.01 -41.01 -30.74
C LEU A 414 36.70 -40.51 -29.45
N VAL A 415 38.02 -40.71 -29.33
CA VAL A 415 38.82 -40.22 -28.19
C VAL A 415 39.23 -38.76 -28.40
N GLN A 416 39.57 -38.34 -29.63
CA GLN A 416 39.93 -36.95 -29.92
C GLN A 416 38.75 -35.98 -29.77
N VAL A 417 37.54 -36.39 -30.18
CA VAL A 417 36.34 -35.54 -30.05
C VAL A 417 35.91 -35.34 -28.58
N LYS A 418 36.23 -36.30 -27.69
CA LYS A 418 35.93 -36.17 -26.25
C LYS A 418 36.91 -35.27 -25.49
N GLU A 419 38.15 -35.10 -25.96
CA GLU A 419 39.10 -34.19 -25.33
C GLU A 419 38.87 -32.71 -25.73
N GLU A 420 38.44 -32.43 -26.96
CA GLU A 420 38.11 -31.06 -27.38
C GLU A 420 36.88 -30.50 -26.64
N PHE A 421 35.86 -31.32 -26.37
CA PHE A 421 34.69 -30.89 -25.59
C PHE A 421 34.99 -30.62 -24.10
N LYS A 422 36.05 -31.23 -23.56
CA LYS A 422 36.45 -31.05 -22.16
C LYS A 422 37.23 -29.75 -21.93
N ASN A 423 37.98 -29.29 -22.92
CA ASN A 423 38.76 -28.06 -22.84
C ASN A 423 37.93 -26.79 -23.11
N ALA A 424 36.88 -26.87 -23.93
CA ALA A 424 35.98 -25.73 -24.20
C ALA A 424 35.07 -25.35 -23.01
N SER A 425 34.88 -26.25 -22.04
CA SER A 425 34.05 -25.99 -20.84
C SER A 425 34.83 -25.42 -19.65
N ALA A 426 36.18 -25.41 -19.71
CA ALA A 426 37.02 -24.93 -18.61
C ALA A 426 37.41 -23.44 -18.72
N GLU A 427 37.14 -22.79 -19.86
CA GLU A 427 37.59 -21.41 -20.13
C GLU A 427 36.50 -20.34 -19.93
N LYS A 428 35.31 -20.72 -19.47
CA LYS A 428 34.15 -19.81 -19.31
C LYS A 428 33.73 -19.51 -17.87
N GLU A 429 34.55 -19.89 -16.88
CA GLU A 429 34.21 -19.81 -15.45
C GLU A 429 35.17 -18.92 -14.64
N SER A 430 35.76 -17.89 -15.27
CA SER A 430 36.69 -16.96 -14.61
C SER A 430 36.43 -15.51 -15.02
N GLU A 431 35.26 -14.98 -14.67
CA GLU A 431 35.06 -13.53 -14.48
C GLU A 431 33.71 -13.30 -13.79
N ASN A 432 33.60 -13.69 -12.51
CA ASN A 432 32.56 -13.17 -11.64
C ASN A 432 33.01 -11.78 -11.16
N PRO A 433 32.33 -10.69 -11.55
CA PRO A 433 32.62 -9.39 -10.97
C PRO A 433 32.33 -9.47 -9.47
N VAL A 434 33.33 -9.16 -8.66
CA VAL A 434 33.20 -8.97 -7.22
C VAL A 434 32.03 -8.00 -6.99
N PRO A 435 31.01 -8.34 -6.19
CA PRO A 435 29.97 -7.38 -5.85
C PRO A 435 30.65 -6.23 -5.13
N GLU A 436 30.72 -5.08 -5.82
CA GLU A 436 31.22 -3.84 -5.24
C GLU A 436 30.46 -3.61 -3.93
N GLN A 437 31.22 -3.55 -2.84
CA GLN A 437 30.66 -3.17 -1.55
C GLN A 437 29.96 -1.82 -1.73
N PRO A 438 28.72 -1.65 -1.21
CA PRO A 438 27.99 -0.41 -1.37
C PRO A 438 28.83 0.72 -0.76
N GLN A 439 29.48 1.49 -1.63
CA GLN A 439 30.12 2.73 -1.22
C GLN A 439 29.01 3.58 -0.61
N ASN A 440 29.26 4.09 0.59
CA ASN A 440 28.41 5.05 1.27
C ASN A 440 28.25 6.29 0.37
N SER A 441 27.31 6.25 -0.56
CA SER A 441 26.98 7.39 -1.40
C SER A 441 26.29 8.39 -0.48
N LEU A 442 26.99 9.47 -0.16
CA LEU A 442 26.35 10.64 0.43
C LEU A 442 25.14 11.01 -0.45
N GLY A 443 24.01 11.30 0.21
CA GLY A 443 22.77 11.67 -0.48
C GLY A 443 22.99 12.77 -1.51
N THR A 444 22.27 12.67 -2.64
CA THR A 444 22.38 13.66 -3.72
C THR A 444 21.39 14.79 -3.50
N TRP A 445 21.82 16.01 -3.85
CA TRP A 445 20.97 17.19 -3.88
C TRP A 445 20.83 17.62 -5.33
N ASN A 446 19.61 17.68 -5.84
CA ASN A 446 19.32 18.17 -7.17
C ASN A 446 18.54 19.47 -7.07
N PHE A 447 18.97 20.47 -7.83
CA PHE A 447 18.33 21.79 -7.88
C PHE A 447 17.82 22.03 -9.29
N GLY A 448 16.56 22.43 -9.43
CA GLY A 448 15.91 22.55 -10.73
C GLY A 448 14.98 23.75 -10.85
N VAL A 449 14.54 23.97 -12.07
CA VAL A 449 13.43 24.88 -12.41
C VAL A 449 12.26 24.05 -12.91
N LEU A 450 11.04 24.45 -12.60
CA LEU A 450 9.84 23.76 -13.04
C LEU A 450 8.89 24.68 -13.80
N ALA A 451 8.12 24.09 -14.68
CA ALA A 451 6.94 24.70 -15.29
C ALA A 451 5.80 23.68 -15.33
N ALA A 452 4.58 24.12 -15.05
CA ALA A 452 3.40 23.26 -15.15
C ALA A 452 2.21 23.95 -15.81
N LEU A 453 1.40 23.15 -16.50
CA LEU A 453 0.06 23.53 -16.94
C LEU A 453 -0.94 22.90 -15.99
N SER A 454 -1.87 23.69 -15.47
CA SER A 454 -2.87 23.21 -14.52
C SER A 454 -4.29 23.34 -15.04
N TYR A 455 -5.09 22.35 -14.70
CA TYR A 455 -6.54 22.38 -14.75
C TYR A 455 -7.05 22.39 -13.31
N ASN A 456 -7.93 23.31 -12.97
CA ASN A 456 -8.49 23.44 -11.63
C ASN A 456 -10.01 23.37 -11.73
N ASP A 457 -10.60 22.67 -10.78
CA ASP A 457 -12.02 22.49 -10.58
C ASP A 457 -12.31 22.70 -9.09
N LEU A 458 -13.57 22.85 -8.73
CA LEU A 458 -14.04 23.10 -7.38
C LEU A 458 -14.99 22.00 -6.96
N TRP A 459 -14.91 21.60 -5.70
CA TRP A 459 -15.78 20.56 -5.15
C TRP A 459 -16.20 20.89 -3.72
N GLY A 460 -17.29 20.26 -3.28
CA GLY A 460 -17.75 20.34 -1.91
C GLY A 460 -18.45 21.65 -1.52
N SER A 461 -18.76 22.52 -2.48
CA SER A 461 -19.67 23.66 -2.24
C SER A 461 -21.06 23.37 -2.77
N PHE A 462 -22.02 24.12 -2.24
CA PHE A 462 -23.23 24.51 -2.93
C PHE A 462 -23.25 26.04 -2.85
N LEU A 463 -23.03 26.76 -3.95
CA LEU A 463 -23.42 28.17 -3.94
C LEU A 463 -24.92 28.18 -3.72
N GLY A 464 -25.35 28.58 -2.52
CA GLY A 464 -26.73 28.58 -2.00
C GLY A 464 -27.66 29.52 -2.75
N LEU A 465 -27.69 29.44 -4.08
CA LEU A 465 -28.61 30.19 -4.92
C LEU A 465 -30.06 29.77 -4.66
N ASP A 466 -30.27 28.58 -4.10
CA ASP A 466 -31.54 28.15 -3.52
C ASP A 466 -31.90 28.89 -2.22
N GLU A 467 -30.93 29.40 -1.46
CA GLU A 467 -31.19 30.24 -0.28
C GLU A 467 -31.75 31.62 -0.64
N ILE A 468 -31.67 32.03 -1.90
CA ILE A 468 -32.38 33.23 -2.40
C ILE A 468 -33.89 32.99 -2.39
N ALA A 469 -34.36 31.73 -2.43
CA ALA A 469 -35.77 31.42 -2.30
C ALA A 469 -36.23 31.69 -0.85
N GLY A 470 -37.28 32.48 -0.72
CA GLY A 470 -37.73 32.93 0.59
C GLY A 470 -38.99 33.78 0.50
N ASP A 471 -39.56 34.07 1.66
CA ASP A 471 -40.69 34.98 1.80
C ASP A 471 -40.18 36.31 2.37
N TYR A 472 -40.39 37.39 1.63
CA TYR A 472 -39.93 38.74 1.96
C TYR A 472 -41.13 39.67 2.16
N ASP A 473 -40.91 40.84 2.73
CA ASP A 473 -41.99 41.81 2.94
C ASP A 473 -42.57 42.29 1.59
N GLY A 474 -43.75 41.77 1.25
CA GLY A 474 -44.51 42.12 0.04
C GLY A 474 -44.40 41.14 -1.14
N TYR A 475 -43.49 40.15 -1.10
CA TYR A 475 -43.33 39.15 -2.17
C TYR A 475 -42.58 37.90 -1.69
N SER A 476 -42.72 36.80 -2.42
CA SER A 476 -41.93 35.57 -2.23
C SER A 476 -41.14 35.24 -3.49
N ILE A 477 -39.92 34.74 -3.30
CA ILE A 477 -39.04 34.26 -4.37
C ILE A 477 -39.03 32.74 -4.35
N LYS A 478 -39.18 32.14 -5.54
CA LYS A 478 -38.91 30.73 -5.78
C LYS A 478 -37.83 30.60 -6.83
N THR A 479 -36.88 29.71 -6.60
CA THR A 479 -35.85 29.38 -7.58
C THR A 479 -36.11 27.99 -8.15
N SER A 480 -35.74 27.79 -9.41
CA SER A 480 -35.83 26.52 -10.12
C SER A 480 -34.58 26.34 -10.99
N ASN A 481 -34.14 25.10 -11.18
CA ASN A 481 -32.91 24.80 -11.92
C ASN A 481 -31.65 25.53 -11.42
N ALA A 482 -31.63 25.97 -10.15
CA ALA A 482 -30.46 26.60 -9.52
C ALA A 482 -29.32 25.59 -9.37
N LYS A 483 -28.66 25.26 -10.49
CA LYS A 483 -27.46 24.43 -10.47
C LYS A 483 -26.38 25.23 -9.78
N ASP A 484 -25.64 24.57 -8.90
CA ASP A 484 -24.49 25.17 -8.23
C ASP A 484 -23.54 25.74 -9.29
N LEU A 485 -23.32 27.06 -9.22
CA LEU A 485 -22.42 27.77 -10.12
C LEU A 485 -21.00 27.20 -10.05
N MET A 486 -20.59 26.66 -8.89
CA MET A 486 -19.27 26.08 -8.68
C MET A 486 -19.13 24.69 -9.32
N GLN A 487 -20.22 23.93 -9.51
CA GLN A 487 -20.16 22.62 -10.19
C GLN A 487 -19.81 22.72 -11.68
N ASN A 488 -20.03 23.88 -12.29
CA ASN A 488 -19.65 24.14 -13.68
C ASN A 488 -18.42 25.04 -13.79
N TYR A 489 -17.73 25.29 -12.68
CA TYR A 489 -16.49 26.05 -12.68
C TYR A 489 -15.37 25.20 -13.28
N TRP A 490 -14.54 25.83 -14.09
CA TRP A 490 -13.26 25.25 -14.48
C TRP A 490 -12.25 26.37 -14.70
N ALA A 491 -10.99 26.08 -14.41
CA ALA A 491 -9.91 27.02 -14.59
C ALA A 491 -8.69 26.37 -15.22
N LEU A 492 -8.00 27.15 -16.04
CA LEU A 492 -6.67 26.81 -16.54
C LEU A 492 -5.65 27.68 -15.84
N GLY A 493 -4.50 27.09 -15.52
CA GLY A 493 -3.41 27.81 -14.92
C GLY A 493 -2.06 27.43 -15.48
N PHE A 494 -1.08 28.26 -15.13
CA PHE A 494 0.32 28.07 -15.44
C PHE A 494 1.14 28.32 -14.18
N ASN A 495 2.06 27.41 -13.89
CA ASN A 495 2.93 27.46 -12.73
C ASN A 495 4.38 27.52 -13.19
N ILE A 496 5.21 28.33 -12.52
CA ILE A 496 6.66 28.40 -12.73
C ILE A 496 7.37 28.53 -11.39
N GLY A 497 8.41 27.73 -11.17
CA GLY A 497 9.04 27.68 -9.85
C GLY A 497 10.42 27.08 -9.81
N LEU A 498 10.90 26.91 -8.57
CA LEU A 498 12.16 26.26 -8.23
C LEU A 498 11.86 24.93 -7.54
N SER A 499 12.65 23.90 -7.85
CA SER A 499 12.58 22.56 -7.26
C SER A 499 13.88 22.21 -6.54
N ILE A 500 13.77 21.54 -5.40
CA ILE A 500 14.88 20.96 -4.65
C ILE A 500 14.55 19.51 -4.32
N LEU A 501 15.36 18.57 -4.81
CA LEU A 501 15.24 17.15 -4.51
C LEU A 501 16.45 16.68 -3.71
N PHE A 502 16.20 16.21 -2.49
CA PHE A 502 17.19 15.54 -1.65
C PHE A 502 16.95 14.03 -1.66
N ALA A 503 17.84 13.26 -2.27
CA ALA A 503 17.75 11.81 -2.39
C ALA A 503 18.89 11.13 -1.59
N PRO A 504 18.68 10.85 -0.28
CA PRO A 504 19.64 10.11 0.54
C PRO A 504 19.77 8.64 0.12
N HIS A 505 18.80 8.13 -0.66
CA HIS A 505 18.78 6.77 -1.16
C HIS A 505 18.34 6.75 -2.63
N PRO A 506 18.80 5.79 -3.47
CA PRO A 506 18.36 5.65 -4.86
C PRO A 506 16.84 5.45 -5.06
N TYR A 507 16.14 5.02 -4.00
CA TYR A 507 14.71 4.67 -4.07
C TYR A 507 13.80 5.70 -3.40
N TRP A 508 14.32 6.62 -2.59
CA TRP A 508 13.48 7.61 -1.94
C TRP A 508 14.20 8.93 -1.63
N GLY A 509 13.42 10.01 -1.59
CA GLY A 509 13.92 11.35 -1.29
C GLY A 509 12.83 12.32 -0.87
N GLY A 510 13.23 13.48 -0.39
CA GLY A 510 12.34 14.62 -0.14
C GLY A 510 12.41 15.60 -1.30
N HIS A 511 11.26 16.04 -1.80
CA HIS A 511 11.13 17.00 -2.88
C HIS A 511 10.34 18.22 -2.39
N VAL A 512 10.97 19.40 -2.44
CA VAL A 512 10.35 20.67 -2.04
C VAL A 512 10.35 21.61 -3.24
N GLU A 513 9.25 22.31 -3.45
CA GLU A 513 9.13 23.30 -4.51
C GLU A 513 8.60 24.63 -3.98
N VAL A 514 8.86 25.69 -4.73
CA VAL A 514 8.21 27.00 -4.55
C VAL A 514 7.89 27.53 -5.94
N ASP A 515 6.61 27.62 -6.26
CA ASP A 515 6.14 28.04 -7.58
C ASP A 515 5.12 29.18 -7.51
N GLY A 516 5.20 30.08 -8.48
CA GLY A 516 4.19 31.10 -8.73
C GLY A 516 3.17 30.56 -9.72
N ALA A 517 1.89 30.62 -9.37
CA ALA A 517 0.80 30.10 -10.16
C ALA A 517 -0.14 31.23 -10.61
N LEU A 518 -0.43 31.29 -11.92
CA LEU A 518 -1.48 32.13 -12.48
C LEU A 518 -2.64 31.24 -12.91
N ARG A 519 -3.82 31.40 -12.30
CA ARG A 519 -5.02 30.63 -12.62
C ARG A 519 -6.10 31.55 -13.17
N ARG A 520 -6.83 31.11 -14.19
CA ARG A 520 -7.99 31.82 -14.75
C ARG A 520 -9.15 30.85 -14.96
N GLY A 521 -10.25 31.13 -14.28
CA GLY A 521 -11.43 30.29 -14.25
C GLY A 521 -12.69 30.96 -14.78
N ARG A 522 -13.65 30.11 -15.15
CA ARG A 522 -15.00 30.50 -15.49
C ARG A 522 -16.00 29.46 -14.99
N GLY A 523 -17.06 29.90 -14.32
CA GLY A 523 -18.26 29.12 -14.02
C GLY A 523 -19.47 29.72 -14.71
N ARG A 524 -20.45 28.89 -15.09
CA ARG A 524 -21.71 29.36 -15.66
C ARG A 524 -22.87 28.57 -15.09
N THR A 525 -23.93 29.26 -14.69
CA THR A 525 -25.20 28.64 -14.30
C THR A 525 -26.40 29.42 -14.85
N ASN A 526 -27.52 28.73 -14.99
CA ASN A 526 -28.82 29.32 -15.32
C ASN A 526 -29.79 28.96 -14.21
N MET A 527 -30.61 29.90 -13.77
CA MET A 527 -31.59 29.72 -12.70
C MET A 527 -32.90 30.38 -13.12
N GLY A 528 -34.00 29.65 -13.02
CA GLY A 528 -35.33 30.23 -13.14
C GLY A 528 -35.74 30.87 -11.82
N VAL A 529 -36.14 32.13 -11.83
CA VAL A 529 -36.60 32.87 -10.65
C VAL A 529 -38.07 33.24 -10.87
N SER A 530 -38.94 32.79 -9.99
CA SER A 530 -40.35 33.21 -9.92
C SER A 530 -40.53 34.15 -8.73
N LEU A 531 -41.16 35.29 -8.97
CA LEU A 531 -41.52 36.27 -7.96
C LEU A 531 -43.04 36.34 -7.84
N THR A 532 -43.54 35.99 -6.65
CA THR A 532 -44.97 36.03 -6.32
C THR A 532 -45.25 37.14 -5.31
N TRP A 533 -45.89 38.21 -5.74
CA TRP A 533 -46.30 39.33 -4.89
C TRP A 533 -47.37 38.91 -3.87
N HIS A 534 -47.31 39.45 -2.65
CA HIS A 534 -48.38 39.27 -1.65
C HIS A 534 -49.65 40.06 -2.00
N ASP A 535 -49.50 41.16 -2.76
CA ASP A 535 -50.63 41.84 -3.38
C ASP A 535 -51.13 41.02 -4.57
N ILE A 536 -52.26 40.34 -4.37
CA ILE A 536 -52.92 39.49 -5.37
C ILE A 536 -53.32 40.22 -6.66
N SER A 537 -53.26 41.55 -6.70
CA SER A 537 -53.52 42.34 -7.90
C SER A 537 -52.33 42.40 -8.87
N LEU A 538 -51.11 42.06 -8.39
CA LEU A 538 -49.91 42.00 -9.21
C LEU A 538 -49.73 40.58 -9.81
N PRO A 539 -49.36 40.46 -11.09
CA PRO A 539 -49.12 39.16 -11.71
C PRO A 539 -47.84 38.52 -11.16
N GLU A 540 -47.78 37.19 -11.18
CA GLU A 540 -46.53 36.46 -10.95
C GLU A 540 -45.54 36.77 -12.07
N GLU A 541 -44.29 37.08 -11.71
CA GLU A 541 -43.21 37.34 -12.65
C GLU A 541 -42.26 36.14 -12.69
N TYR A 542 -41.76 35.81 -13.87
CA TYR A 542 -40.80 34.73 -14.07
C TYR A 542 -39.66 35.21 -14.95
N ASP A 543 -38.44 34.83 -14.59
CA ASP A 543 -37.24 35.11 -15.36
C ASP A 543 -36.24 33.96 -15.37
N ASP A 544 -35.49 33.83 -16.46
CA ASP A 544 -34.36 32.92 -16.58
C ASP A 544 -33.06 33.72 -16.41
N VAL A 545 -32.54 33.73 -15.18
CA VAL A 545 -31.32 34.44 -14.82
C VAL A 545 -30.11 33.60 -15.22
N LYS A 546 -29.20 34.18 -16.01
CA LYS A 546 -27.89 33.57 -16.32
C LYS A 546 -26.81 34.24 -15.51
N ILE A 547 -25.95 33.44 -14.90
CA ILE A 547 -24.84 33.93 -14.09
C ILE A 547 -23.55 33.36 -14.68
N ASP A 548 -22.68 34.26 -15.12
CA ASP A 548 -21.32 33.98 -15.59
C ASP A 548 -20.33 34.49 -14.55
N PHE A 549 -19.59 33.57 -13.91
CA PHE A 549 -18.55 33.88 -12.94
C PHE A 549 -17.18 33.74 -13.60
N PHE A 550 -16.32 34.75 -13.46
CA PHE A 550 -14.95 34.74 -13.91
C PHE A 550 -14.02 35.00 -12.73
N GLU A 551 -12.91 34.29 -12.68
CA GLU A 551 -11.90 34.50 -11.66
C GLU A 551 -10.50 34.48 -12.25
N THR A 552 -9.62 35.33 -11.72
CA THR A 552 -8.18 35.27 -11.99
C THR A 552 -7.44 35.32 -10.66
N GLN A 553 -6.57 34.34 -10.42
CA GLN A 553 -5.81 34.23 -9.18
C GLN A 553 -4.31 34.17 -9.46
N TRP A 554 -3.53 34.77 -8.55
CA TRP A 554 -2.08 34.68 -8.46
C TRP A 554 -1.73 34.05 -7.12
N ASN A 555 -1.11 32.88 -7.15
CA ASN A 555 -0.77 32.15 -5.93
C ASN A 555 0.73 31.89 -5.85
N VAL A 556 1.18 31.64 -4.63
CA VAL A 556 2.45 30.98 -4.35
C VAL A 556 2.16 29.62 -3.77
N ASP A 557 2.64 28.60 -4.45
CA ASP A 557 2.39 27.18 -4.19
C ASP A 557 3.68 26.56 -3.63
N ILE A 558 3.57 25.80 -2.54
CA ILE A 558 4.70 25.18 -1.84
C ILE A 558 4.35 23.72 -1.50
N PRO A 559 4.60 22.78 -2.43
CA PRO A 559 4.50 21.36 -2.14
C PRO A 559 5.75 20.85 -1.40
N VAL A 560 5.53 19.97 -0.42
CA VAL A 560 6.57 19.25 0.32
C VAL A 560 6.26 17.77 0.20
N LEU A 561 6.97 17.09 -0.69
CA LEU A 561 6.64 15.75 -1.14
C LEU A 561 7.71 14.74 -0.71
N VAL A 562 7.27 13.52 -0.39
CA VAL A 562 8.13 12.35 -0.36
C VAL A 562 8.09 11.71 -1.73
N ARG A 563 9.26 11.46 -2.31
CA ARG A 563 9.44 10.80 -3.59
C ARG A 563 9.90 9.37 -3.40
N PHE A 564 9.28 8.44 -4.12
CA PHE A 564 9.71 7.06 -4.28
C PHE A 564 10.07 6.80 -5.74
N THR A 565 11.27 6.33 -6.00
CA THR A 565 11.79 6.12 -7.37
C THR A 565 11.96 4.64 -7.63
N ILE A 566 11.36 4.14 -8.71
CA ILE A 566 11.65 2.83 -9.29
C ILE A 566 12.64 3.07 -10.44
N PRO A 567 13.92 2.70 -10.30
CA PRO A 567 14.95 3.04 -11.28
C PRO A 567 14.56 2.64 -12.70
N ASN A 568 14.80 3.54 -13.64
CA ASN A 568 14.51 3.36 -15.08
C ASN A 568 13.03 3.19 -15.46
N LEU A 569 12.08 3.23 -14.51
CA LEU A 569 10.66 3.05 -14.79
C LEU A 569 9.86 4.33 -14.54
N VAL A 570 9.60 4.65 -13.27
CA VAL A 570 8.73 5.74 -12.83
C VAL A 570 9.15 6.23 -11.44
N TYR A 571 8.64 7.39 -11.04
CA TYR A 571 8.64 7.83 -9.66
C TYR A 571 7.23 8.21 -9.22
N LEU A 572 6.98 8.08 -7.92
CA LEU A 572 5.76 8.46 -7.23
C LEU A 572 6.09 9.56 -6.22
N GLU A 573 5.25 10.57 -6.10
CA GLU A 573 5.39 11.59 -5.07
C GLU A 573 4.08 11.74 -4.31
N ALA A 574 4.17 11.97 -3.00
CA ALA A 574 3.01 12.30 -2.19
C ALA A 574 3.41 13.22 -1.04
N GLY A 575 2.57 14.20 -0.72
CA GLY A 575 2.81 15.04 0.44
C GLY A 575 1.87 16.25 0.55
N PRO A 576 1.98 17.01 1.64
CA PRO A 576 1.22 18.24 1.82
C PRO A 576 1.64 19.33 0.84
N MET A 577 0.72 20.24 0.59
CA MET A 577 0.93 21.46 -0.17
C MET A 577 0.26 22.63 0.53
N VAL A 578 0.92 23.79 0.50
CA VAL A 578 0.32 25.06 0.92
C VAL A 578 0.26 26.00 -0.28
N SER A 579 -0.90 26.61 -0.53
CA SER A 579 -1.08 27.65 -1.54
C SER A 579 -1.48 28.97 -0.89
N PHE A 580 -0.78 30.05 -1.22
CA PHE A 580 -1.07 31.40 -0.75
C PHE A 580 -1.62 32.22 -1.90
N CYS A 581 -2.90 32.60 -1.85
CA CYS A 581 -3.47 33.54 -2.83
C CYS A 581 -2.94 34.96 -2.55
N LEU A 582 -2.05 35.46 -3.40
CA LEU A 582 -1.49 36.80 -3.28
C LEU A 582 -2.43 37.87 -3.85
N HIS A 583 -3.16 37.52 -4.90
CA HIS A 583 -4.10 38.41 -5.56
C HIS A 583 -5.18 37.59 -6.27
N SER A 584 -6.45 37.94 -6.05
CA SER A 584 -7.58 37.40 -6.81
C SER A 584 -8.40 38.55 -7.38
N ASN A 585 -8.97 38.37 -8.56
CA ASN A 585 -9.95 39.28 -9.14
C ASN A 585 -11.11 38.44 -9.69
N SER A 586 -12.33 38.75 -9.22
CA SER A 586 -13.55 38.10 -9.70
C SER A 586 -14.45 39.09 -10.43
N GLU A 587 -15.19 38.56 -11.39
CA GLU A 587 -16.21 39.28 -12.15
C GLU A 587 -17.42 38.37 -12.29
N ILE A 588 -18.60 38.87 -11.92
CA ILE A 588 -19.87 38.15 -11.99
C ILE A 588 -20.79 38.94 -12.90
N ASP A 589 -21.13 38.36 -14.05
CA ASP A 589 -22.09 38.90 -14.99
C ASP A 589 -23.43 38.18 -14.80
N ILE A 590 -24.48 38.96 -14.55
CA ILE A 590 -25.85 38.48 -14.36
C ILE A 590 -26.69 39.04 -15.52
N GLU A 591 -27.18 38.17 -16.38
CA GLU A 591 -28.14 38.52 -17.44
C GLU A 591 -29.55 38.13 -16.98
N SER A 592 -30.49 39.09 -17.03
CA SER A 592 -31.89 38.89 -16.63
C SER A 592 -32.83 39.78 -17.45
N ASN A 593 -34.10 39.42 -17.58
CA ASN A 593 -35.11 40.30 -18.18
C ASN A 593 -35.36 41.57 -17.35
N TRP A 594 -35.01 41.55 -16.06
CA TRP A 594 -35.04 42.74 -15.19
C TRP A 594 -33.83 43.66 -15.39
N GLY A 595 -32.78 43.22 -16.10
CA GLY A 595 -31.58 43.98 -16.43
C GLY A 595 -30.30 43.16 -16.35
N ASP A 596 -29.24 43.69 -16.96
CA ASP A 596 -27.90 43.10 -16.92
C ASP A 596 -27.03 43.80 -15.88
N TYR A 597 -26.36 43.03 -15.03
CA TYR A 597 -25.53 43.53 -13.94
C TYR A 597 -24.15 42.87 -13.95
N THR A 598 -23.10 43.68 -13.82
CA THR A 598 -21.73 43.19 -13.66
C THR A 598 -21.18 43.61 -12.30
N TYR A 599 -20.78 42.64 -11.50
CA TYR A 599 -20.12 42.84 -10.21
C TYR A 599 -18.66 42.48 -10.32
N LYS A 600 -17.76 43.38 -9.90
CA LYS A 600 -16.31 43.12 -9.88
C LYS A 600 -15.80 43.23 -8.46
N ASN A 601 -15.11 42.20 -7.99
CA ASN A 601 -14.52 42.20 -6.66
C ASN A 601 -13.01 41.90 -6.74
N LYS A 602 -12.22 42.79 -6.15
CA LYS A 602 -10.77 42.62 -6.00
C LYS A 602 -10.50 41.93 -4.66
N ASN A 603 -9.62 40.95 -4.69
CA ASN A 603 -9.27 40.07 -3.58
C ASN A 603 -10.45 39.22 -3.10
N PHE A 604 -11.19 38.65 -4.06
CA PHE A 604 -12.31 37.75 -3.79
C PHE A 604 -11.89 36.55 -2.94
N ALA A 605 -10.73 35.95 -3.26
CA ALA A 605 -10.10 34.93 -2.45
C ALA A 605 -8.84 35.50 -1.78
N SER A 606 -8.81 35.50 -0.45
CA SER A 606 -7.61 35.78 0.35
C SER A 606 -7.31 34.62 1.31
N ALA A 607 -7.37 33.38 0.79
CA ALA A 607 -7.12 32.20 1.60
C ALA A 607 -5.69 31.67 1.48
N THR A 608 -5.28 31.05 2.58
CA THR A 608 -4.23 30.04 2.61
C THR A 608 -4.91 28.69 2.47
N GLU A 609 -4.59 27.97 1.41
CA GLU A 609 -5.14 26.64 1.17
C GLU A 609 -4.12 25.58 1.57
N LEU A 610 -4.56 24.61 2.37
CA LEU A 610 -3.82 23.39 2.66
C LEU A 610 -4.39 22.27 1.79
N GLY A 611 -3.52 21.54 1.11
CA GLY A 611 -3.90 20.43 0.24
C GLY A 611 -3.00 19.21 0.40
N LEU A 612 -3.40 18.13 -0.27
CA LEU A 612 -2.57 16.96 -0.52
C LEU A 612 -2.26 16.89 -2.00
N MET A 613 -1.02 16.57 -2.34
CA MET A 613 -0.56 16.38 -3.70
C MET A 613 -0.04 14.97 -3.88
N PHE A 614 -0.40 14.37 -5.01
CA PHE A 614 0.09 13.08 -5.49
C PHE A 614 0.65 13.26 -6.90
N ALA A 615 1.79 12.67 -7.21
CA ALA A 615 2.38 12.70 -8.54
C ALA A 615 2.80 11.32 -9.00
N LEU A 616 2.68 11.11 -10.31
CA LEU A 616 3.30 10.01 -11.04
C LEU A 616 4.12 10.62 -12.18
N GLY A 617 5.40 10.27 -12.25
CA GLY A 617 6.27 10.82 -13.27
C GLY A 617 7.37 9.88 -13.74
N VAL A 618 8.10 10.35 -14.75
CA VAL A 618 9.26 9.69 -15.32
C VAL A 618 10.43 10.66 -15.37
N THR A 619 11.62 10.16 -15.08
CA THR A 619 12.88 10.90 -15.23
C THR A 619 13.51 10.53 -16.57
N LYS A 620 13.85 11.53 -17.39
CA LYS A 620 14.53 11.38 -18.68
C LYS A 620 15.85 12.13 -18.68
N GLN A 621 16.88 11.50 -19.25
CA GLN A 621 18.16 12.16 -19.50
C GLN A 621 18.06 12.98 -20.79
N VAL A 622 18.37 14.27 -20.72
CA VAL A 622 18.44 15.20 -21.85
C VAL A 622 19.86 15.77 -21.89
N GLY A 623 20.74 15.11 -22.64
CA GLY A 623 22.17 15.42 -22.63
C GLY A 623 22.81 15.01 -21.30
N MET A 624 23.44 15.97 -20.60
CA MET A 624 24.04 15.76 -19.27
C MET A 624 23.12 16.17 -18.12
N LYS A 625 21.85 16.46 -18.41
CA LYS A 625 20.88 16.97 -17.44
C LYS A 625 19.69 16.03 -17.34
N THR A 626 19.06 15.99 -16.17
CA THR A 626 17.84 15.23 -15.94
C THR A 626 16.63 16.13 -16.09
N MET A 627 15.59 15.58 -16.70
CA MET A 627 14.29 16.22 -16.86
C MET A 627 13.22 15.27 -16.33
N ASP A 628 12.43 15.75 -15.39
CA ASP A 628 11.26 15.07 -14.88
C ASP A 628 10.01 15.55 -15.63
N VAL A 629 9.17 14.59 -15.98
CA VAL A 629 7.83 14.83 -16.55
C VAL A 629 6.84 14.08 -15.69
N SER A 630 5.87 14.79 -15.09
CA SER A 630 4.87 14.19 -14.20
C SER A 630 3.46 14.68 -14.45
N LEU A 631 2.50 13.82 -14.12
CA LEU A 631 1.11 14.17 -13.89
C LEU A 631 0.92 14.27 -12.38
N ARG A 632 0.31 15.37 -11.93
CA ARG A 632 0.02 15.63 -10.52
C ARG A 632 -1.47 15.82 -10.29
N LEU A 633 -1.93 15.33 -9.16
CA LEU A 633 -3.26 15.50 -8.63
C LEU A 633 -3.14 16.21 -7.29
N MET A 634 -3.92 17.26 -7.09
CA MET A 634 -3.98 18.00 -5.85
C MET A 634 -5.44 18.14 -5.39
N THR A 635 -5.65 17.93 -4.09
CA THR A 635 -6.95 18.04 -3.45
C THR A 635 -6.84 19.01 -2.27
N GLY A 636 -7.61 20.09 -2.30
CA GLY A 636 -7.76 21.03 -1.19
C GLY A 636 -8.41 20.35 0.02
N LEU A 637 -7.77 20.48 1.18
CA LEU A 637 -8.31 20.04 2.47
C LEU A 637 -9.11 21.16 3.16
N THR A 638 -8.64 22.41 3.00
CA THR A 638 -9.31 23.62 3.48
C THR A 638 -10.10 24.29 2.37
N SER A 639 -11.09 25.09 2.74
CA SER A 639 -11.88 25.85 1.77
C SER A 639 -11.14 27.10 1.28
N LEU A 640 -11.59 27.63 0.13
CA LEU A 640 -10.99 28.80 -0.55
C LEU A 640 -11.25 30.14 0.15
N TYR A 641 -12.15 30.20 1.12
CA TYR A 641 -12.48 31.37 1.93
C TYR A 641 -13.11 30.92 3.25
N ASP A 642 -13.15 31.82 4.25
CA ASP A 642 -13.55 31.53 5.65
C ASP A 642 -15.07 31.34 5.84
N GLU A 643 -15.82 31.03 4.79
CA GLU A 643 -17.28 30.79 4.87
C GLU A 643 -17.57 29.29 4.88
N ASP A 644 -18.61 28.88 5.63
CA ASP A 644 -18.96 27.47 5.84
C ASP A 644 -19.27 26.72 4.53
N ASP A 645 -19.72 27.43 3.49
CA ASP A 645 -20.07 26.87 2.16
C ASP A 645 -18.97 27.03 1.11
N SER A 646 -17.78 27.44 1.53
CA SER A 646 -16.68 27.69 0.61
C SER A 646 -16.17 26.40 -0.05
N PRO A 647 -16.00 26.37 -1.39
CA PRO A 647 -15.51 25.20 -2.10
C PRO A 647 -14.07 24.89 -1.75
N LYS A 648 -13.71 23.63 -1.95
CA LYS A 648 -12.34 23.13 -1.93
C LYS A 648 -11.84 22.98 -3.35
N THR A 649 -10.53 23.12 -3.56
CA THR A 649 -9.98 22.93 -4.90
C THR A 649 -9.75 21.45 -5.22
N PHE A 650 -9.87 21.15 -6.49
CA PHE A 650 -9.31 19.97 -7.12
C PHE A 650 -8.46 20.44 -8.29
N GLN A 651 -7.20 20.03 -8.34
CA GLN A 651 -6.29 20.48 -9.38
C GLN A 651 -5.55 19.30 -10.00
N MET A 652 -5.49 19.28 -11.33
CA MET A 652 -4.63 18.38 -12.09
C MET A 652 -3.53 19.21 -12.75
N GLN A 653 -2.27 18.78 -12.67
CA GLN A 653 -1.14 19.47 -13.27
C GLN A 653 -0.34 18.54 -14.18
N PHE A 654 0.01 19.02 -15.37
CA PHE A 654 1.08 18.46 -16.17
C PHE A 654 2.36 19.26 -15.88
N ASN A 655 3.33 18.64 -15.22
CA ASN A 655 4.52 19.27 -14.69
C ASN A 655 5.78 18.79 -15.41
N VAL A 656 6.67 19.73 -15.74
CA VAL A 656 8.01 19.47 -16.27
C VAL A 656 9.02 20.18 -15.38
N ALA A 657 9.94 19.41 -14.78
CA ALA A 657 11.03 19.94 -13.97
C ALA A 657 12.39 19.62 -14.62
N PHE A 658 13.23 20.63 -14.78
CA PHE A 658 14.55 20.52 -15.36
C PHE A 658 15.62 20.72 -14.29
N TRP A 659 16.40 19.68 -14.02
CA TRP A 659 17.41 19.66 -12.96
C TRP A 659 18.75 20.19 -13.48
N LEU A 660 19.26 21.22 -12.82
CA LEU A 660 20.46 21.95 -13.20
C LEU A 660 21.72 21.41 -12.54
N PHE A 661 21.62 20.84 -11.35
CA PHE A 661 22.75 20.39 -10.53
C PHE A 661 22.48 19.02 -9.94
#